data_AF-A0A2E0D073-F1
#
_entry.id   AF-A0A2E0D073-F1
#
_cell.length_a   1.000
_cell.length_b   1.000
_cell.length_c   1.000
_cell.angle_alpha   90.00
_cell.angle_beta   90.00
_cell.angle_gamma   90.00
#
_symmetry.space_group_name_H-M   'P 1'
#
loop_
_entity.id
_entity.type
_entity.pdbx_description
1 polymer ?
#
loop_
_entity_poly.entity_id
_entity_poly.type
_entity_poly.pdbx_seq_one_letter_code
_entity_poly.pdbx_strand_id
1 'polypeptide(L)'
;MKSPRIDAQFYSYLLLIILLIPYNNLFSQADPVSGFTPRLLTRAKLWETFRNNGLQGGGNTPRYQSHDQTTLEYPGNAGRAQDFMAYWLDIEAVLSEAPNILDVSRVCNPQNARGVGLWFLGIADGEDTLVSYSGPRDVTNDVSAKRYPIANEIEASLGDSTGDNIERSNYSPYHTDITGNEPIEIHNYRYGDYIPYDNFPEEIILAQWENKLGLLVTRKAYAYSYQNFDDFIIQEIIFENTGSKILTDTFISFLNSFSVSSGGHQWARGNGMSWSDWRVNRESAQDDWFYYTQAPNYIADNPESTDEYNDLVFCYQRDDDWIGTSYDDTGQPFASNFAQLSNYNEFQGQIEGQLMGYQYIGFGPLDVNPPYVNDPNENYVSPGSLDQPYNFKWWKNGDSNQEDYEEPTYRRQTDAEMYRMIIGSSDNDNTENPDSSMLVTHSLAFGPYSLNPGEKGKIVIAFVAGSGADWNNEDELTWSMKPESKDQLKDGEHSIIKNFKQAQFAYDMGFDLPDPPPDVKINFKNNSLGQMVISWDDQADDALDPDYEGSEAKDVEGYRVYRAWPPSFDWHYGPWAQVADIVLKDENYYDSTTGKYTFIDTESYAGYNYYYNVRTYDSGHDSWVDMFGVDHGSIPSLESGYVAPEQKNMIAVTPFQPSAQIYDQMKGTIRVVPNPYRLDFRDPLHMYPDVADPYKIRFINLPKHCMIRIYSTSGDLVYETEHQKASSAESAWRQSTITFSGRIVSGIYFWVVESLDPQSSGTIQKGTLAVVK
;
A
#
# COMPACT_ATOMS: atom_id res chain seq x y z
N MET A 1 -71.73 4.32 5.44
CA MET A 1 -72.45 3.51 6.45
C MET A 1 -71.48 2.49 7.01
N LYS A 2 -71.24 2.57 8.33
CA LYS A 2 -70.64 1.61 9.28
C LYS A 2 -69.62 0.55 8.80
N SER A 3 -68.43 0.63 9.42
CA SER A 3 -67.45 -0.42 9.67
C SER A 3 -68.05 -1.73 10.19
N PRO A 4 -67.33 -2.85 10.00
CA PRO A 4 -67.13 -3.83 11.06
C PRO A 4 -65.66 -3.87 11.51
N ARG A 5 -65.50 -3.95 12.82
CA ARG A 5 -64.27 -4.25 13.55
C ARG A 5 -63.85 -5.69 13.28
N ILE A 6 -62.56 -5.94 13.16
CA ILE A 6 -61.95 -7.25 13.39
C ILE A 6 -61.01 -7.10 14.58
N ASP A 7 -61.12 -8.05 15.50
CA ASP A 7 -60.70 -7.99 16.89
C ASP A 7 -59.18 -8.04 17.11
N ALA A 8 -58.74 -7.22 18.05
CA ALA A 8 -57.41 -7.17 18.62
C ALA A 8 -57.18 -8.37 19.56
N GLN A 9 -56.96 -9.56 18.99
CA GLN A 9 -56.59 -10.75 19.76
C GLN A 9 -55.59 -11.68 19.07
N PHE A 10 -54.95 -11.24 17.99
CA PHE A 10 -53.88 -11.99 17.30
C PHE A 10 -52.47 -11.36 17.44
N TYR A 11 -52.36 -10.14 17.94
CA TYR A 11 -51.05 -9.46 18.10
C TYR A 11 -50.35 -9.73 19.43
N SER A 12 -51.03 -10.33 20.42
CA SER A 12 -50.46 -10.55 21.75
C SER A 12 -49.71 -11.87 21.92
N TYR A 13 -49.77 -12.78 20.93
CA TYR A 13 -49.06 -14.07 20.97
C TYR A 13 -47.78 -14.12 20.11
N LEU A 14 -47.56 -13.15 19.21
CA LEU A 14 -46.31 -13.04 18.46
C LEU A 14 -45.24 -12.24 19.23
N LEU A 15 -45.65 -11.40 20.18
CA LEU A 15 -44.76 -10.58 21.01
C LEU A 15 -44.24 -11.29 22.27
N LEU A 16 -44.75 -12.47 22.61
CA LEU A 16 -44.31 -13.23 23.80
C LEU A 16 -43.34 -14.38 23.51
N ILE A 17 -43.07 -14.69 22.23
CA ILE A 17 -42.10 -15.73 21.83
C ILE A 17 -40.68 -15.16 21.63
N ILE A 18 -40.51 -13.83 21.69
CA ILE A 18 -39.18 -13.17 21.64
C ILE A 18 -38.54 -13.03 23.04
N LEU A 19 -39.26 -13.31 24.14
CA LEU A 19 -38.78 -13.06 25.50
C LEU A 19 -38.40 -14.31 26.32
N LEU A 20 -38.31 -15.48 25.71
CA LEU A 20 -37.90 -16.73 26.38
C LEU A 20 -36.89 -17.55 25.56
N ILE A 21 -35.95 -16.88 24.91
CA ILE A 21 -34.67 -17.51 24.56
C ILE A 21 -33.74 -17.20 25.74
N PRO A 22 -33.09 -18.19 26.37
CA PRO A 22 -32.07 -17.89 27.36
C PRO A 22 -31.04 -16.97 26.69
N TYR A 23 -30.78 -15.82 27.31
CA TYR A 23 -29.63 -14.98 26.98
C TYR A 23 -28.35 -15.78 27.25
N ASN A 24 -28.04 -16.73 26.36
CA ASN A 24 -26.67 -17.12 26.12
C ASN A 24 -26.07 -15.94 25.36
N ASN A 25 -25.26 -15.15 26.04
CA ASN A 25 -24.30 -14.24 25.43
C ASN A 25 -23.30 -15.08 24.61
N LEU A 26 -23.73 -15.58 23.45
CA LEU A 26 -22.83 -15.82 22.34
C LEU A 26 -22.58 -14.44 21.74
N PHE A 27 -21.59 -13.73 22.29
CA PHE A 27 -21.02 -12.59 21.59
C PHE A 27 -20.54 -13.12 20.24
N SER A 28 -21.23 -12.75 19.16
CA SER A 28 -20.64 -12.82 17.84
C SER A 28 -19.44 -11.87 17.90
N GLN A 29 -18.22 -12.40 18.03
CA GLN A 29 -17.01 -11.60 17.86
C GLN A 29 -17.13 -10.91 16.49
N ALA A 30 -16.76 -9.64 16.42
CA ALA A 30 -16.73 -8.93 15.17
C ALA A 30 -15.75 -9.65 14.22
N ASP A 31 -16.06 -9.67 12.92
CA ASP A 31 -15.16 -10.18 11.90
C ASP A 31 -13.75 -9.58 12.13
N PRO A 32 -12.68 -10.39 12.25
CA PRO A 32 -11.34 -9.87 12.52
C PRO A 32 -10.82 -8.89 11.46
N VAL A 33 -11.44 -8.87 10.26
CA VAL A 33 -11.15 -7.86 9.24
C VAL A 33 -12.16 -6.72 9.29
N SER A 34 -13.45 -6.95 9.06
CA SER A 34 -14.43 -5.86 8.94
C SER A 34 -14.83 -5.21 10.27
N GLY A 35 -14.49 -5.83 11.40
CA GLY A 35 -14.79 -5.37 12.75
C GLY A 35 -13.68 -4.55 13.40
N PHE A 36 -12.53 -4.41 12.72
CA PHE A 36 -11.34 -3.73 13.22
C PHE A 36 -10.86 -2.72 12.19
N THR A 37 -10.79 -1.45 12.61
CA THR A 37 -10.27 -0.38 11.77
C THR A 37 -8.76 -0.58 11.57
N PRO A 38 -8.29 -0.71 10.31
CA PRO A 38 -6.87 -0.85 10.01
C PRO A 38 -6.09 0.47 10.14
N ARG A 39 -4.77 0.37 10.25
CA ARG A 39 -3.83 1.46 9.89
C ARG A 39 -2.82 0.96 8.87
N LEU A 40 -2.52 1.78 7.88
CA LEU A 40 -1.67 1.43 6.74
C LEU A 40 -0.31 2.13 6.87
N LEU A 41 0.76 1.35 6.90
CA LEU A 41 2.14 1.83 6.84
C LEU A 41 2.50 2.07 5.38
N THR A 42 2.85 3.31 5.02
CA THR A 42 2.98 3.73 3.62
C THR A 42 4.22 4.57 3.27
N ARG A 43 5.02 5.01 4.25
CA ARG A 43 6.20 5.85 3.95
C ARG A 43 7.31 5.08 3.24
N ALA A 44 7.44 3.78 3.50
CA ALA A 44 8.34 2.90 2.74
C ALA A 44 7.81 2.60 1.34
N LYS A 45 8.63 1.93 0.52
CA LYS A 45 8.24 1.32 -0.75
C LYS A 45 7.57 -0.03 -0.54
N LEU A 46 7.85 -0.71 0.57
CA LEU A 46 7.09 -1.87 1.04
C LEU A 46 5.96 -1.43 1.97
N TRP A 47 4.70 -1.67 1.60
CA TRP A 47 3.52 -1.26 2.37
C TRP A 47 2.86 -2.43 3.09
N GLU A 48 2.18 -2.14 4.21
CA GLU A 48 1.43 -3.15 4.96
C GLU A 48 0.36 -2.54 5.87
N THR A 49 -0.70 -3.30 6.13
CA THR A 49 -1.79 -2.92 7.03
C THR A 49 -1.74 -3.65 8.37
N PHE A 50 -2.08 -2.95 9.46
CA PHE A 50 -2.07 -3.49 10.81
C PHE A 50 -3.39 -3.26 11.56
N ARG A 51 -3.67 -4.14 12.54
CA ARG A 51 -4.85 -4.08 13.43
C ARG A 51 -4.49 -4.41 14.88
N ASN A 52 -5.29 -3.92 15.83
CA ASN A 52 -5.14 -4.26 17.26
C ASN A 52 -5.63 -5.66 17.63
N ASN A 53 -6.00 -6.52 16.69
CA ASN A 53 -6.16 -7.96 16.98
C ASN A 53 -4.94 -8.76 16.51
N GLY A 54 -3.83 -8.09 16.20
CA GLY A 54 -2.59 -8.70 15.73
C GLY A 54 -2.57 -9.06 14.25
N LEU A 55 -3.73 -9.07 13.56
CA LEU A 55 -3.77 -9.39 12.13
C LEU A 55 -2.97 -8.35 11.35
N GLN A 56 -2.09 -8.84 10.48
CA GLN A 56 -1.33 -8.07 9.51
C GLN A 56 -1.85 -8.41 8.11
N GLY A 57 -2.13 -7.38 7.32
CA GLY A 57 -2.71 -7.50 5.99
C GLY A 57 -4.15 -8.04 6.00
N GLY A 58 -4.46 -8.83 4.97
CA GLY A 58 -5.67 -9.64 4.89
C GLY A 58 -5.50 -11.00 5.58
N GLY A 59 -6.62 -11.60 6.00
CA GLY A 59 -6.63 -13.01 6.37
C GLY A 59 -6.88 -13.87 5.12
N ASN A 60 -6.16 -14.98 4.98
CA ASN A 60 -6.30 -15.95 3.87
C ASN A 60 -7.63 -16.75 3.94
N THR A 61 -8.80 -16.12 4.06
CA THR A 61 -10.10 -16.83 4.09
C THR A 61 -11.14 -16.17 3.17
N PRO A 62 -11.79 -16.95 2.29
CA PRO A 62 -12.78 -16.44 1.34
C PRO A 62 -14.01 -15.76 1.95
N ARG A 63 -14.25 -15.98 3.25
CA ARG A 63 -15.40 -15.40 3.97
C ARG A 63 -15.24 -13.90 4.21
N TYR A 64 -14.01 -13.43 4.38
CA TYR A 64 -13.77 -12.00 4.49
C TYR A 64 -13.90 -11.43 3.08
N GLN A 65 -14.75 -10.43 2.89
CA GLN A 65 -14.91 -9.73 1.60
C GLN A 65 -14.59 -8.24 1.75
N SER A 66 -13.96 -7.85 2.87
CA SER A 66 -13.62 -6.45 3.10
C SER A 66 -12.57 -5.99 2.09
N HIS A 67 -12.73 -4.74 1.64
CA HIS A 67 -11.75 -4.05 0.81
C HIS A 67 -10.53 -3.57 1.62
N ASP A 68 -10.57 -3.75 2.94
CA ASP A 68 -9.52 -3.36 3.90
C ASP A 68 -8.39 -4.40 4.02
N GLN A 69 -7.96 -5.02 2.92
CA GLN A 69 -6.98 -6.11 2.97
C GLN A 69 -5.73 -5.86 2.12
N THR A 70 -5.29 -4.60 2.08
CA THR A 70 -3.94 -4.25 1.63
C THR A 70 -2.95 -5.01 2.52
N THR A 71 -2.07 -5.79 1.89
CA THR A 71 -1.07 -6.65 2.55
C THR A 71 0.32 -6.25 2.06
N LEU A 72 1.39 -7.01 2.35
CA LEU A 72 2.74 -6.75 1.82
C LEU A 72 2.70 -6.40 0.33
N GLU A 73 2.85 -5.11 0.04
CA GLU A 73 2.72 -4.54 -1.31
C GLU A 73 4.03 -3.88 -1.70
N TYR A 74 4.59 -4.31 -2.83
CA TYR A 74 5.88 -3.85 -3.32
C TYR A 74 5.89 -3.75 -4.86
N PRO A 75 6.18 -2.57 -5.42
CA PRO A 75 6.16 -1.28 -4.75
C PRO A 75 4.76 -0.96 -4.22
N GLY A 76 4.68 -0.20 -3.13
CA GLY A 76 3.43 0.24 -2.55
C GLY A 76 2.56 0.97 -3.56
N ASN A 77 1.26 0.67 -3.55
CA ASN A 77 0.32 1.19 -4.54
C ASN A 77 -1.03 1.59 -3.94
N ALA A 78 -1.78 2.42 -4.67
CA ALA A 78 -3.05 2.96 -4.22
C ALA A 78 -4.02 1.83 -3.87
N GLY A 79 -4.36 1.75 -2.59
CA GLY A 79 -5.22 0.71 -2.04
C GLY A 79 -6.66 1.17 -1.85
N ARG A 80 -7.60 0.23 -1.84
CA ARG A 80 -8.98 0.47 -1.36
C ARG A 80 -9.15 0.23 0.14
N ALA A 81 -8.04 0.18 0.88
CA ALA A 81 -8.10 0.20 2.34
C ALA A 81 -8.82 1.47 2.79
N GLN A 82 -9.76 1.34 3.73
CA GLN A 82 -10.50 2.47 4.30
C GLN A 82 -9.58 3.58 4.77
N ASP A 83 -8.45 3.21 5.37
CA ASP A 83 -7.40 4.14 5.78
C ASP A 83 -6.87 4.92 4.59
N PHE A 84 -6.38 4.24 3.55
CA PHE A 84 -5.93 4.90 2.32
C PHE A 84 -6.99 5.82 1.69
N MET A 85 -8.21 5.33 1.56
CA MET A 85 -9.29 6.11 0.96
C MET A 85 -9.61 7.35 1.79
N ALA A 86 -9.58 7.24 3.12
CA ALA A 86 -9.78 8.37 4.01
C ALA A 86 -8.63 9.40 3.92
N TYR A 87 -7.44 8.99 3.47
CA TYR A 87 -6.23 9.83 3.45
C TYR A 87 -5.97 10.50 2.10
N TRP A 88 -6.20 9.81 0.99
CA TRP A 88 -5.76 10.32 -0.31
C TRP A 88 -6.90 10.55 -1.28
N LEU A 89 -8.11 10.01 -1.04
CA LEU A 89 -9.25 10.19 -1.95
C LEU A 89 -10.17 11.34 -1.54
N ASP A 90 -10.45 12.22 -2.49
CA ASP A 90 -11.57 13.16 -2.41
C ASP A 90 -12.87 12.42 -2.77
N ILE A 91 -13.46 11.75 -1.76
CA ILE A 91 -14.68 10.95 -1.93
C ILE A 91 -15.83 11.81 -2.48
N GLU A 92 -15.97 13.07 -2.05
CA GLU A 92 -17.03 13.95 -2.56
C GLU A 92 -16.85 14.25 -4.05
N ALA A 93 -15.60 14.48 -4.48
CA ALA A 93 -15.30 14.69 -5.88
C ALA A 93 -15.42 13.43 -6.75
N VAL A 94 -15.05 12.25 -6.22
CA VAL A 94 -15.33 10.95 -6.86
C VAL A 94 -16.84 10.75 -7.03
N LEU A 95 -17.61 10.93 -5.96
CA LEU A 95 -19.07 10.74 -5.95
C LEU A 95 -19.81 11.76 -6.84
N SER A 96 -19.25 12.95 -7.02
CA SER A 96 -19.80 13.99 -7.91
C SER A 96 -19.32 13.86 -9.36
N GLU A 97 -18.59 12.80 -9.70
CA GLU A 97 -17.95 12.59 -11.01
C GLU A 97 -17.19 13.85 -11.47
N ALA A 98 -16.43 14.47 -10.57
CA ALA A 98 -15.59 15.61 -10.90
C ALA A 98 -14.78 15.30 -12.18
N PRO A 99 -14.58 16.30 -13.07
CA PRO A 99 -14.17 16.06 -14.45
C PRO A 99 -12.85 15.30 -14.61
N ASN A 100 -12.06 15.22 -13.54
CA ASN A 100 -10.65 14.85 -13.52
C ASN A 100 -10.28 13.86 -12.40
N ILE A 101 -11.25 13.39 -11.60
CA ILE A 101 -10.97 12.46 -10.51
C ILE A 101 -11.50 11.07 -10.89
N LEU A 102 -10.67 10.06 -10.66
CA LEU A 102 -10.95 8.65 -10.94
C LEU A 102 -11.07 7.89 -9.62
N ASP A 103 -11.86 6.82 -9.63
CA ASP A 103 -11.98 5.87 -8.52
C ASP A 103 -10.79 4.88 -8.60
N VAL A 104 -10.02 4.70 -7.52
CA VAL A 104 -8.90 3.74 -7.42
C VAL A 104 -9.36 2.37 -7.91
N SER A 105 -8.70 1.78 -8.90
CA SER A 105 -9.13 0.47 -9.39
C SER A 105 -9.06 -0.60 -8.30
N ARG A 106 -9.84 -1.67 -8.48
CA ARG A 106 -9.82 -2.83 -7.56
C ARG A 106 -8.65 -3.78 -7.81
N VAL A 107 -7.91 -3.58 -8.91
CA VAL A 107 -7.15 -4.66 -9.60
C VAL A 107 -5.67 -4.31 -9.74
N CYS A 108 -5.12 -3.52 -8.82
CA CYS A 108 -3.80 -2.90 -9.02
C CYS A 108 -2.86 -3.07 -7.85
N ASN A 109 -3.21 -3.88 -6.86
CA ASN A 109 -2.37 -4.05 -5.70
C ASN A 109 -1.35 -5.15 -6.03
N PRO A 110 -0.04 -4.87 -6.05
CA PRO A 110 1.00 -5.89 -6.12
C PRO A 110 1.06 -6.62 -4.77
N GLN A 111 -0.01 -7.33 -4.44
CA GLN A 111 -0.16 -8.02 -3.17
C GLN A 111 0.75 -9.22 -3.19
N ASN A 112 1.82 -9.17 -2.42
CA ASN A 112 2.80 -10.26 -2.39
C ASN A 112 2.59 -11.21 -1.22
N ALA A 113 1.52 -11.01 -0.45
CA ALA A 113 1.12 -11.90 0.62
C ALA A 113 -0.38 -12.12 0.63
N ARG A 114 -0.82 -13.27 1.16
CA ARG A 114 -2.24 -13.56 1.43
C ARG A 114 -2.56 -13.48 2.91
N GLY A 115 -1.51 -13.39 3.72
CA GLY A 115 -1.58 -13.17 5.16
C GLY A 115 -0.22 -13.36 5.80
N VAL A 116 0.00 -12.57 6.85
CA VAL A 116 1.16 -12.65 7.73
C VAL A 116 0.64 -12.99 9.12
N GLY A 117 1.23 -14.00 9.74
CA GLY A 117 0.72 -14.63 10.94
C GLY A 117 1.66 -14.54 12.12
N LEU A 118 1.13 -14.24 13.29
CA LEU A 118 1.85 -14.25 14.56
C LEU A 118 1.17 -15.18 15.56
N TRP A 119 1.89 -16.22 15.96
CA TRP A 119 1.42 -17.34 16.77
C TRP A 119 2.12 -17.38 18.12
N PHE A 120 1.35 -17.72 19.15
CA PHE A 120 1.80 -17.86 20.53
C PHE A 120 1.44 -19.25 21.01
N LEU A 121 2.44 -20.01 21.38
CA LEU A 121 2.32 -21.40 21.79
C LEU A 121 2.96 -21.55 23.18
N GLY A 122 2.38 -22.30 24.10
CA GLY A 122 3.00 -22.50 25.41
C GLY A 122 2.33 -23.58 26.25
N ILE A 123 3.03 -24.01 27.30
CA ILE A 123 2.50 -24.93 28.30
C ILE A 123 2.29 -24.15 29.59
N ALA A 124 1.03 -24.00 29.97
CA ALA A 124 0.65 -23.25 31.15
C ALA A 124 0.57 -24.16 32.39
N ASP A 125 1.20 -23.71 33.48
CA ASP A 125 1.35 -24.42 34.76
C ASP A 125 1.91 -25.86 34.60
N GLY A 126 2.66 -26.10 33.51
CA GLY A 126 3.26 -27.39 33.19
C GLY A 126 2.30 -28.47 32.67
N GLU A 127 1.01 -28.16 32.47
CA GLU A 127 -0.01 -29.16 32.11
C GLU A 127 -0.86 -28.78 30.89
N ASP A 128 -1.15 -27.49 30.70
CA ASP A 128 -2.16 -27.02 29.74
C ASP A 128 -1.49 -26.45 28.47
N THR A 129 -1.51 -27.20 27.37
CA THR A 129 -1.00 -26.72 26.08
C THR A 129 -1.97 -25.74 25.46
N LEU A 130 -1.52 -24.50 25.26
CA LEU A 130 -2.31 -23.39 24.75
C LEU A 130 -1.70 -22.84 23.47
N VAL A 131 -2.55 -22.55 22.48
CA VAL A 131 -2.15 -21.93 21.21
C VAL A 131 -3.12 -20.83 20.80
N SER A 132 -2.62 -19.62 20.60
CA SER A 132 -3.36 -18.48 20.09
C SER A 132 -2.64 -17.86 18.91
N TYR A 133 -3.37 -17.31 17.95
CA TYR A 133 -2.72 -16.70 16.80
C TYR A 133 -3.56 -15.62 16.13
N SER A 134 -2.86 -14.77 15.40
CA SER A 134 -3.42 -13.76 14.51
C SER A 134 -2.78 -13.89 13.14
N GLY A 135 -3.52 -14.42 12.16
CA GLY A 135 -3.02 -14.71 10.81
C GLY A 135 -2.26 -16.06 10.71
N PRO A 136 -1.83 -16.46 9.52
CA PRO A 136 -2.03 -15.76 8.24
C PRO A 136 -3.45 -15.97 7.69
N ARG A 137 -4.21 -16.96 8.21
CA ARG A 137 -5.55 -17.29 7.70
C ARG A 137 -6.68 -16.58 8.44
N ASP A 138 -6.73 -16.72 9.75
CA ASP A 138 -7.73 -16.11 10.61
C ASP A 138 -7.13 -15.73 11.98
N VAL A 139 -7.96 -15.22 12.88
CA VAL A 139 -7.58 -14.86 14.25
C VAL A 139 -8.34 -15.79 15.19
N THR A 140 -7.66 -16.35 16.19
CA THR A 140 -8.34 -17.22 17.17
C THR A 140 -9.33 -16.43 18.02
N ASN A 141 -10.47 -17.04 18.37
CA ASN A 141 -11.56 -16.34 19.05
C ASN A 141 -11.19 -15.77 20.44
N ASP A 142 -10.08 -16.22 21.01
CA ASP A 142 -9.58 -15.76 22.30
C ASP A 142 -8.73 -14.49 22.23
N VAL A 143 -8.36 -14.04 21.03
CA VAL A 143 -7.63 -12.78 20.86
C VAL A 143 -8.56 -11.61 21.12
N SER A 144 -8.11 -10.69 21.98
CA SER A 144 -8.85 -9.49 22.34
C SER A 144 -7.98 -8.25 22.16
N ALA A 145 -8.47 -7.27 21.41
CA ALA A 145 -7.73 -6.03 21.20
C ALA A 145 -7.53 -5.23 22.48
N LYS A 146 -6.38 -4.58 22.57
CA LYS A 146 -6.02 -3.63 23.62
C LYS A 146 -5.54 -2.33 23.01
N ARG A 147 -5.61 -1.26 23.80
CA ARG A 147 -5.11 0.05 23.41
C ARG A 147 -3.71 0.20 23.99
N TYR A 148 -2.73 0.46 23.12
CA TYR A 148 -1.37 0.78 23.54
C TYR A 148 -1.39 2.04 24.44
N PRO A 149 -0.81 1.99 25.65
CA PRO A 149 -0.90 3.07 26.64
C PRO A 149 0.14 4.18 26.40
N ILE A 150 0.20 4.71 25.17
CA ILE A 150 1.28 5.58 24.66
C ILE A 150 1.71 6.72 25.58
N ALA A 151 0.78 7.32 26.35
CA ALA A 151 1.07 8.44 27.24
C ALA A 151 2.12 8.14 28.34
N ASN A 152 2.43 6.87 28.61
CA ASN A 152 3.44 6.46 29.58
C ASN A 152 4.68 5.82 28.95
N GLU A 153 4.78 5.86 27.62
CA GLU A 153 5.80 5.16 26.85
C GLU A 153 6.76 6.16 26.18
N ILE A 154 7.87 5.66 25.64
CA ILE A 154 8.90 6.51 25.00
C ILE A 154 8.36 7.22 23.75
N GLU A 155 7.33 6.66 23.11
CA GLU A 155 6.72 7.26 21.92
C GLU A 155 5.79 8.45 22.24
N ALA A 156 5.56 8.77 23.52
CA ALA A 156 4.61 9.80 23.94
C ALA A 156 4.89 11.20 23.38
N SER A 157 6.14 11.49 23.04
CA SER A 157 6.57 12.77 22.47
C SER A 157 6.60 12.78 20.94
N LEU A 158 6.51 11.61 20.29
CA LEU A 158 6.68 11.47 18.85
C LEU A 158 5.47 12.00 18.07
N GLY A 159 5.72 12.38 16.83
CA GLY A 159 4.74 12.93 15.90
C GLY A 159 4.84 14.45 15.77
N ASP A 160 4.38 14.99 14.63
CA ASP A 160 4.38 16.43 14.42
C ASP A 160 3.43 17.16 15.39
N SER A 161 4.03 18.09 16.14
CA SER A 161 3.39 18.86 17.20
C SER A 161 3.16 20.34 16.81
N THR A 162 3.39 20.74 15.56
CA THR A 162 3.32 22.16 15.13
C THR A 162 1.92 22.68 14.78
N GLY A 163 0.90 21.83 14.90
CA GLY A 163 -0.51 22.20 14.77
C GLY A 163 -1.42 20.98 14.98
N ASP A 164 -2.73 21.15 14.72
CA ASP A 164 -3.59 19.98 14.49
C ASP A 164 -3.00 19.25 13.29
N ASN A 165 -2.42 18.07 13.51
CA ASN A 165 -1.66 17.34 12.50
C ASN A 165 -2.60 16.76 11.43
N ILE A 166 -3.15 17.62 10.56
CA ILE A 166 -4.24 17.30 9.62
C ILE A 166 -3.74 16.56 8.37
N GLU A 167 -2.48 16.11 8.32
CA GLU A 167 -2.02 15.22 7.24
C GLU A 167 -1.84 13.76 7.66
N ARG A 168 -2.55 13.42 8.75
CA ARG A 168 -3.41 12.25 8.92
C ARG A 168 -2.90 11.07 9.74
N SER A 169 -1.72 11.11 10.37
CA SER A 169 -1.49 10.23 11.54
C SER A 169 -2.59 10.40 12.60
N ASN A 170 -2.98 9.32 13.30
CA ASN A 170 -3.99 9.43 14.36
C ASN A 170 -3.41 9.77 15.74
N TYR A 171 -2.11 10.01 15.81
CA TYR A 171 -1.41 10.40 17.02
C TYR A 171 -0.28 11.42 16.81
N SER A 172 -0.30 12.45 17.65
CA SER A 172 0.83 13.29 18.04
C SER A 172 0.59 13.82 19.47
N PRO A 173 1.53 14.54 20.11
CA PRO A 173 1.34 15.03 21.47
C PRO A 173 0.13 15.97 21.65
N TYR A 174 -0.37 16.56 20.56
CA TYR A 174 -1.54 17.46 20.55
C TYR A 174 -2.72 16.94 19.73
N HIS A 175 -2.59 15.78 19.08
CA HIS A 175 -3.62 15.15 18.25
C HIS A 175 -3.79 13.69 18.67
N THR A 176 -4.92 13.32 19.27
CA THR A 176 -5.14 11.95 19.77
C THR A 176 -6.51 11.42 19.36
N ASP A 177 -6.83 11.50 18.08
CA ASP A 177 -8.14 11.14 17.52
C ASP A 177 -8.28 9.63 17.29
N ILE A 178 -7.83 8.84 18.27
CA ILE A 178 -7.84 7.39 18.19
C ILE A 178 -9.20 6.86 18.66
N THR A 179 -10.01 6.39 17.71
CA THR A 179 -11.35 5.86 17.89
C THR A 179 -11.37 4.33 17.93
N GLY A 180 -12.38 3.75 18.59
CA GLY A 180 -12.64 2.31 18.55
C GLY A 180 -11.43 1.42 18.89
N ASN A 181 -11.09 0.50 17.99
CA ASN A 181 -10.06 -0.52 18.14
C ASN A 181 -8.90 -0.39 17.15
N GLU A 182 -8.68 0.79 16.57
CA GLU A 182 -7.61 1.02 15.60
C GLU A 182 -6.21 1.12 16.24
N PRO A 183 -5.14 0.66 15.57
CA PRO A 183 -3.76 0.92 15.99
C PRO A 183 -3.47 2.42 16.15
N ILE A 184 -2.39 2.72 16.87
CA ILE A 184 -1.81 4.07 16.89
C ILE A 184 -0.85 4.18 15.71
N GLU A 185 -0.97 5.24 14.94
CA GLU A 185 -0.09 5.59 13.82
C GLU A 185 0.54 6.94 14.14
N ILE A 186 1.87 7.00 14.00
CA ILE A 186 2.67 8.18 14.26
C ILE A 186 3.47 8.49 13.01
N HIS A 187 3.39 9.75 12.58
CA HIS A 187 4.25 10.29 11.52
C HIS A 187 5.33 11.14 12.17
N ASN A 188 6.54 10.61 12.22
CA ASN A 188 7.74 11.28 12.72
C ASN A 188 8.47 11.99 11.57
N TYR A 189 7.77 12.88 10.87
CA TYR A 189 8.37 13.78 9.89
C TYR A 189 7.59 15.09 9.90
N ARG A 190 8.14 16.14 9.29
CA ARG A 190 7.47 17.42 9.13
C ARG A 190 7.86 18.09 7.83
N TYR A 191 6.90 18.71 7.15
CA TYR A 191 7.23 19.53 5.99
C TYR A 191 8.11 20.73 6.38
N GLY A 192 9.19 20.92 5.64
CA GLY A 192 10.10 22.05 5.77
C GLY A 192 11.12 21.96 6.90
N ASP A 193 11.07 20.93 7.74
CA ASP A 193 12.06 20.65 8.78
C ASP A 193 12.60 19.22 8.60
N TYR A 194 13.85 18.98 9.01
CA TYR A 194 14.37 17.61 9.15
C TYR A 194 13.54 16.83 10.19
N ILE A 195 13.74 15.51 10.22
CA ILE A 195 13.00 14.63 11.13
C ILE A 195 13.05 15.17 12.58
N PRO A 196 11.90 15.34 13.27
CA PRO A 196 11.89 15.97 14.59
C PRO A 196 12.59 15.15 15.68
N TYR A 197 12.57 13.83 15.52
CA TYR A 197 13.17 12.86 16.45
C TYR A 197 13.96 11.85 15.65
N ASP A 198 15.18 12.24 15.30
CA ASP A 198 16.15 11.52 14.48
C ASP A 198 16.39 10.05 14.91
N ASN A 199 16.45 9.78 16.21
CA ASN A 199 16.58 8.41 16.76
C ASN A 199 15.31 7.54 16.63
N PHE A 200 14.37 7.88 15.74
CA PHE A 200 13.13 7.14 15.54
C PHE A 200 12.74 7.07 14.05
N PRO A 201 12.13 5.95 13.61
CA PRO A 201 11.66 5.81 12.23
C PRO A 201 10.63 6.86 11.81
N GLU A 202 10.59 7.19 10.52
CA GLU A 202 9.66 8.21 9.96
C GLU A 202 8.18 7.86 10.14
N GLU A 203 7.84 6.58 10.09
CA GLU A 203 6.47 6.10 10.31
C GLU A 203 6.45 4.94 11.28
N ILE A 204 5.55 5.01 12.25
CA ILE A 204 5.43 4.03 13.33
C ILE A 204 3.98 3.62 13.50
N ILE A 205 3.71 2.32 13.49
CA ILE A 205 2.41 1.76 13.87
C ILE A 205 2.54 0.89 15.13
N LEU A 206 1.73 1.21 16.14
CA LEU A 206 1.69 0.54 17.44
C LEU A 206 0.36 -0.18 17.58
N ALA A 207 0.42 -1.51 17.69
CA ALA A 207 -0.74 -2.37 17.89
C ALA A 207 -0.60 -3.22 19.15
N GLN A 208 -1.70 -3.43 19.88
CA GLN A 208 -1.67 -4.21 21.13
C GLN A 208 -2.89 -5.14 21.28
N TRP A 209 -2.67 -6.36 21.78
CA TRP A 209 -3.73 -7.34 22.06
C TRP A 209 -3.36 -8.31 23.16
N GLU A 210 -4.35 -9.03 23.65
CA GLU A 210 -4.20 -10.14 24.60
C GLU A 210 -4.71 -11.45 24.01
N ASN A 211 -4.27 -12.58 24.58
CA ASN A 211 -4.69 -13.92 24.17
C ASN A 211 -4.93 -14.84 25.38
N LYS A 212 -5.41 -16.08 25.15
CA LYS A 212 -5.73 -17.04 26.25
C LYS A 212 -4.52 -17.55 27.04
N LEU A 213 -3.29 -17.37 26.54
CA LEU A 213 -2.09 -17.69 27.32
C LEU A 213 -1.92 -16.70 28.48
N GLY A 214 -2.58 -15.53 28.42
CA GLY A 214 -2.35 -14.42 29.34
C GLY A 214 -1.19 -13.52 28.90
N LEU A 215 -0.80 -13.58 27.62
CA LEU A 215 0.20 -12.69 27.06
C LEU A 215 -0.47 -11.38 26.60
N LEU A 216 0.05 -10.26 27.07
CA LEU A 216 -0.15 -8.94 26.46
C LEU A 216 0.94 -8.78 25.39
N VAL A 217 0.52 -8.62 24.15
CA VAL A 217 1.41 -8.50 23.00
C VAL A 217 1.38 -7.07 22.49
N THR A 218 2.55 -6.47 22.35
CA THR A 218 2.76 -5.18 21.70
C THR A 218 3.56 -5.41 20.43
N ARG A 219 3.04 -4.94 19.29
CA ARG A 219 3.77 -4.82 18.03
C ARG A 219 4.08 -3.36 17.76
N LYS A 220 5.33 -3.08 17.45
CA LYS A 220 5.77 -1.81 16.86
C LYS A 220 6.27 -2.12 15.45
N ALA A 221 5.75 -1.42 14.44
CA ALA A 221 6.15 -1.55 13.04
C ALA A 221 6.71 -0.22 12.54
N TYR A 222 7.80 -0.28 11.78
CA TYR A 222 8.64 0.85 11.43
C TYR A 222 8.92 0.90 9.93
N ALA A 223 8.84 2.09 9.34
CA ALA A 223 9.18 2.35 7.94
C ALA A 223 9.94 3.66 7.77
N TYR A 224 10.72 3.71 6.69
CA TYR A 224 11.44 4.89 6.19
C TYR A 224 11.15 5.07 4.72
N SER A 225 11.16 6.31 4.26
CA SER A 225 11.13 6.72 2.86
C SER A 225 12.52 7.14 2.35
N TYR A 226 13.55 6.96 3.20
CA TYR A 226 14.93 7.34 2.97
C TYR A 226 15.54 6.49 1.84
N GLN A 227 16.40 7.09 1.03
CA GLN A 227 17.07 6.38 -0.05
C GLN A 227 17.90 5.20 0.51
N ASN A 228 17.71 4.01 -0.06
CA ASN A 228 18.32 2.73 0.35
C ASN A 228 17.75 2.09 1.63
N PHE A 229 16.76 2.70 2.28
CA PHE A 229 16.13 2.18 3.51
C PHE A 229 14.61 2.04 3.39
N ASP A 230 14.09 2.08 2.16
CA ASP A 230 12.67 2.11 1.84
C ASP A 230 12.08 0.75 1.42
N ASP A 231 12.89 -0.29 1.26
CA ASP A 231 12.44 -1.61 0.78
C ASP A 231 12.13 -2.62 1.92
N PHE A 232 12.00 -2.17 3.17
CA PHE A 232 11.72 -3.05 4.31
C PHE A 232 10.81 -2.43 5.37
N ILE A 233 10.24 -3.30 6.21
CA ILE A 233 9.50 -2.96 7.43
C ILE A 233 10.14 -3.71 8.59
N ILE A 234 10.61 -2.98 9.60
CA ILE A 234 11.11 -3.58 10.85
C ILE A 234 9.94 -3.72 11.82
N GLN A 235 9.85 -4.86 12.51
CA GLN A 235 8.87 -5.07 13.57
C GLN A 235 9.50 -5.56 14.86
N GLU A 236 9.09 -4.95 15.96
CA GLU A 236 9.36 -5.42 17.31
C GLU A 236 8.11 -6.05 17.90
N ILE A 237 8.23 -7.32 18.31
CA ILE A 237 7.17 -8.06 18.99
C ILE A 237 7.58 -8.24 20.45
N ILE A 238 6.92 -7.51 21.35
CA ILE A 238 7.09 -7.61 22.79
C ILE A 238 5.91 -8.38 23.37
N PHE A 239 6.20 -9.41 24.17
CA PHE A 239 5.16 -10.27 24.77
C PHE A 239 5.39 -10.38 26.28
N GLU A 240 4.44 -9.89 27.07
CA GLU A 240 4.48 -9.88 28.53
C GLU A 240 3.43 -10.83 29.09
N ASN A 241 3.82 -11.70 30.03
CA ASN A 241 2.88 -12.54 30.76
C ASN A 241 2.15 -11.71 31.84
N THR A 242 1.03 -11.10 31.49
CA THR A 242 0.15 -10.38 32.43
C THR A 242 -0.87 -11.31 33.10
N GLY A 243 -0.92 -12.57 32.67
CA GLY A 243 -1.73 -13.63 33.25
C GLY A 243 -1.23 -14.11 34.62
N SER A 244 -1.98 -15.05 35.21
CA SER A 244 -1.63 -15.65 36.51
C SER A 244 -0.87 -16.97 36.41
N LYS A 245 -0.79 -17.55 35.21
CA LYS A 245 -0.19 -18.87 34.96
C LYS A 245 1.32 -18.71 34.71
N ILE A 246 2.11 -19.71 35.12
CA ILE A 246 3.51 -19.79 34.68
C ILE A 246 3.52 -20.44 33.31
N LEU A 247 4.13 -19.78 32.32
CA LEU A 247 4.24 -20.29 30.97
C LEU A 247 5.63 -20.91 30.77
N THR A 248 5.69 -22.20 30.49
CA THR A 248 6.92 -22.91 30.12
C THR A 248 6.83 -23.39 28.67
N ASP A 249 7.97 -23.73 28.07
CA ASP A 249 8.03 -24.19 26.67
C ASP A 249 7.23 -23.28 25.72
N THR A 250 7.38 -21.97 25.93
CA THR A 250 6.63 -20.93 25.21
C THR A 250 7.36 -20.55 23.94
N PHE A 251 6.66 -20.55 22.81
CA PHE A 251 7.21 -20.20 21.51
C PHE A 251 6.38 -19.12 20.85
N ILE A 252 7.08 -18.23 20.15
CA ILE A 252 6.47 -17.23 19.29
C ILE A 252 6.84 -17.62 17.87
N SER A 253 5.85 -17.79 17.00
CA SER A 253 6.10 -18.21 15.62
C SER A 253 5.47 -17.25 14.62
N PHE A 254 6.25 -16.92 13.60
CA PHE A 254 5.76 -16.15 12.46
C PHE A 254 5.37 -17.14 11.37
N LEU A 255 4.08 -17.18 11.01
CA LEU A 255 3.54 -18.05 9.96
C LEU A 255 3.11 -17.19 8.77
N ASN A 256 3.83 -17.29 7.66
CA ASN A 256 3.66 -16.39 6.52
C ASN A 256 3.22 -17.15 5.27
N SER A 257 2.30 -16.55 4.52
CA SER A 257 1.86 -17.00 3.21
C SER A 257 2.11 -15.89 2.19
N PHE A 258 3.34 -15.83 1.67
CA PHE A 258 3.65 -14.98 0.52
C PHE A 258 3.02 -15.57 -0.75
N SER A 259 2.72 -14.73 -1.73
CA SER A 259 2.11 -15.10 -3.01
C SER A 259 2.54 -14.06 -4.04
N VAL A 260 3.79 -14.19 -4.48
CA VAL A 260 4.52 -13.17 -5.23
C VAL A 260 4.00 -13.07 -6.67
N SER A 261 3.81 -14.22 -7.32
CA SER A 261 3.16 -14.35 -8.64
C SER A 261 1.81 -13.64 -8.75
N SER A 262 1.07 -13.52 -7.63
CA SER A 262 -0.26 -12.89 -7.64
C SER A 262 -0.25 -11.40 -8.00
N GLY A 263 0.90 -10.71 -7.84
CA GLY A 263 1.10 -9.34 -8.32
C GLY A 263 0.99 -9.21 -9.86
N GLY A 264 1.31 -10.27 -10.61
CA GLY A 264 1.27 -10.30 -12.07
C GLY A 264 0.11 -11.10 -12.69
N HIS A 265 -0.55 -11.98 -11.95
CA HIS A 265 -1.63 -12.82 -12.51
C HIS A 265 -2.94 -12.08 -12.81
N GLN A 266 -3.09 -10.84 -12.34
CA GLN A 266 -4.34 -10.08 -12.49
C GLN A 266 -4.60 -9.67 -13.96
N TRP A 267 -3.59 -9.77 -14.84
CA TRP A 267 -3.58 -9.24 -16.21
C TRP A 267 -3.86 -10.28 -17.30
N ALA A 268 -3.70 -11.58 -16.99
CA ALA A 268 -3.81 -12.68 -17.97
C ALA A 268 -5.13 -13.46 -17.87
N ARG A 269 -5.61 -13.97 -19.01
CA ARG A 269 -6.76 -14.86 -19.19
C ARG A 269 -6.42 -16.07 -20.07
N GLY A 270 -6.98 -17.21 -19.68
CA GLY A 270 -6.83 -18.47 -20.41
C GLY A 270 -5.73 -19.32 -19.80
N ASN A 271 -5.67 -20.60 -20.21
CA ASN A 271 -4.80 -21.59 -19.55
C ASN A 271 -4.94 -21.52 -18.01
N GLY A 272 -6.15 -21.55 -17.43
CA GLY A 272 -6.30 -21.44 -15.97
C GLY A 272 -6.00 -20.06 -15.34
N MET A 273 -5.24 -19.19 -16.02
CA MET A 273 -4.96 -17.81 -15.60
C MET A 273 -6.25 -16.98 -15.64
N SER A 274 -6.45 -16.24 -14.57
CA SER A 274 -7.51 -15.26 -14.35
C SER A 274 -7.17 -14.57 -13.03
N TRP A 275 -7.91 -13.51 -12.72
CA TRP A 275 -7.89 -12.87 -11.42
C TRP A 275 -7.69 -13.85 -10.24
N SER A 276 -6.55 -13.68 -9.55
CA SER A 276 -6.03 -14.49 -8.44
C SER A 276 -5.52 -13.53 -7.36
N ASP A 277 -6.01 -13.68 -6.13
CA ASP A 277 -5.67 -12.84 -4.98
C ASP A 277 -5.77 -13.65 -3.66
N TRP A 278 -5.82 -12.97 -2.51
CA TRP A 278 -6.06 -13.61 -1.21
C TRP A 278 -7.38 -14.40 -1.10
N ARG A 279 -8.42 -14.09 -1.87
CA ARG A 279 -9.73 -14.79 -1.87
C ARG A 279 -9.73 -16.02 -2.77
N VAL A 280 -9.15 -15.90 -3.95
CA VAL A 280 -9.17 -16.93 -5.00
C VAL A 280 -7.74 -17.10 -5.45
N ASN A 281 -7.16 -18.26 -5.17
CA ASN A 281 -5.79 -18.54 -5.53
C ASN A 281 -5.75 -19.67 -6.55
N ARG A 282 -5.57 -19.31 -7.81
CA ARG A 282 -5.62 -20.25 -8.93
C ARG A 282 -4.28 -20.93 -9.08
N GLU A 283 -4.29 -22.14 -9.64
CA GLU A 283 -3.08 -22.97 -9.81
C GLU A 283 -1.93 -22.24 -10.53
N SER A 284 -2.23 -21.32 -11.44
CA SER A 284 -1.18 -20.57 -12.14
C SER A 284 -0.43 -19.61 -11.23
N ALA A 285 -1.06 -19.07 -10.18
CA ALA A 285 -0.44 -18.14 -9.21
C ALA A 285 0.09 -18.87 -7.97
N GLN A 286 0.35 -20.18 -8.10
CA GLN A 286 0.77 -21.05 -7.01
C GLN A 286 2.15 -21.64 -7.26
N ASP A 287 2.94 -21.08 -8.15
CA ASP A 287 4.21 -21.61 -8.62
C ASP A 287 5.40 -20.81 -8.09
N ASP A 288 5.26 -20.15 -6.93
CA ASP A 288 6.38 -19.46 -6.31
C ASP A 288 7.42 -20.48 -5.79
N TRP A 289 8.71 -20.17 -5.94
CA TRP A 289 9.77 -20.83 -5.19
C TRP A 289 9.83 -20.28 -3.77
N PHE A 290 9.96 -21.17 -2.80
CA PHE A 290 10.28 -20.81 -1.42
C PHE A 290 11.69 -21.28 -1.05
N TYR A 291 12.42 -20.39 -0.40
CA TYR A 291 13.74 -20.64 0.12
C TYR A 291 13.85 -20.24 1.58
N TYR A 292 14.39 -21.16 2.38
CA TYR A 292 15.01 -20.89 3.66
C TYR A 292 16.52 -21.08 3.52
N THR A 293 17.28 -20.03 3.83
CA THR A 293 18.73 -19.98 3.60
C THR A 293 19.53 -20.99 4.42
N GLN A 294 19.07 -21.40 5.61
CA GLN A 294 19.77 -22.40 6.44
C GLN A 294 19.39 -23.86 6.08
N ALA A 295 18.50 -24.07 5.13
CA ALA A 295 18.07 -25.43 4.77
C ALA A 295 19.25 -26.20 4.15
N PRO A 296 19.43 -27.51 4.46
CA PRO A 296 20.56 -28.29 3.94
C PRO A 296 20.64 -28.38 2.42
N ASN A 297 19.51 -28.20 1.74
CA ASN A 297 19.38 -28.23 0.28
C ASN A 297 19.27 -26.82 -0.34
N TYR A 298 19.55 -25.75 0.42
CA TYR A 298 19.52 -24.39 -0.10
C TYR A 298 20.62 -24.16 -1.16
N ILE A 299 20.20 -23.58 -2.28
CA ILE A 299 21.06 -23.07 -3.34
C ILE A 299 20.43 -21.74 -3.76
N ALA A 300 21.20 -20.67 -3.72
CA ALA A 300 20.75 -19.36 -4.17
C ALA A 300 20.45 -19.36 -5.67
N ASP A 301 19.52 -18.52 -6.14
CA ASP A 301 19.25 -18.31 -7.56
C ASP A 301 20.51 -17.83 -8.30
N ASN A 302 21.41 -17.14 -7.58
CA ASN A 302 22.78 -16.84 -7.98
C ASN A 302 23.73 -17.76 -7.22
N PRO A 303 24.07 -18.96 -7.74
CA PRO A 303 24.71 -20.03 -6.96
C PRO A 303 26.06 -19.64 -6.33
N GLU A 304 26.77 -18.68 -6.93
CA GLU A 304 28.01 -18.10 -6.40
C GLU A 304 27.84 -17.39 -5.04
N SER A 305 26.61 -16.99 -4.69
CA SER A 305 26.28 -16.29 -3.45
C SER A 305 25.75 -17.22 -2.35
N THR A 306 25.57 -18.51 -2.67
CA THR A 306 24.96 -19.49 -1.75
C THR A 306 25.68 -19.54 -0.41
N ASP A 307 27.02 -19.58 -0.41
CA ASP A 307 27.80 -19.66 0.82
C ASP A 307 27.63 -18.41 1.69
N GLU A 308 27.51 -17.22 1.07
CA GLU A 308 27.28 -15.97 1.79
C GLU A 308 25.87 -15.91 2.40
N TYR A 309 24.86 -16.35 1.64
CA TYR A 309 23.47 -16.27 2.06
C TYR A 309 23.12 -17.35 3.09
N ASN A 310 23.80 -18.49 3.05
CA ASN A 310 23.72 -19.57 4.04
C ASN A 310 24.02 -19.12 5.47
N ASP A 311 24.71 -18.00 5.69
CA ASP A 311 24.99 -17.50 7.04
C ASP A 311 23.80 -16.73 7.65
N LEU A 312 22.80 -16.39 6.83
CA LEU A 312 21.61 -15.65 7.26
C LEU A 312 20.53 -16.62 7.71
N VAL A 313 19.70 -16.21 8.68
CA VAL A 313 18.39 -16.84 8.91
C VAL A 313 17.39 -16.03 8.10
N PHE A 314 17.07 -16.47 6.88
CA PHE A 314 16.20 -15.69 5.99
C PHE A 314 15.30 -16.61 5.17
N CYS A 315 14.02 -16.24 5.11
CA CYS A 315 13.01 -16.91 4.30
C CYS A 315 12.58 -15.96 3.19
N TYR A 316 12.59 -16.39 1.94
CA TYR A 316 12.09 -15.58 0.82
C TYR A 316 11.39 -16.41 -0.25
N GLN A 317 10.60 -15.71 -1.05
CA GLN A 317 9.88 -16.26 -2.19
C GLN A 317 10.03 -15.38 -3.43
N ARG A 318 9.94 -16.02 -4.60
CA ARG A 318 9.91 -15.39 -5.91
C ARG A 318 9.14 -16.26 -6.91
N ASP A 319 8.64 -15.64 -7.97
CA ASP A 319 7.88 -16.28 -9.05
C ASP A 319 8.73 -17.33 -9.82
N ASP A 320 8.12 -18.38 -10.36
CA ASP A 320 8.79 -19.40 -11.20
C ASP A 320 8.17 -19.49 -12.60
N ASP A 321 8.52 -20.51 -13.38
CA ASP A 321 7.89 -20.80 -14.67
C ASP A 321 6.75 -21.82 -14.50
N TRP A 322 5.52 -21.36 -14.61
CA TRP A 322 4.34 -22.20 -14.62
C TRP A 322 4.22 -22.97 -15.93
N ILE A 323 4.50 -24.27 -15.85
CA ILE A 323 4.43 -25.22 -16.96
C ILE A 323 3.05 -25.33 -17.64
N GLY A 324 2.01 -24.71 -17.08
CA GLY A 324 0.66 -24.69 -17.65
C GLY A 324 0.47 -23.69 -18.78
N THR A 325 1.42 -22.78 -19.00
CA THR A 325 1.43 -21.92 -20.20
C THR A 325 2.32 -22.48 -21.31
N SER A 326 2.35 -21.79 -22.46
CA SER A 326 3.19 -22.14 -23.61
C SER A 326 4.46 -21.29 -23.71
N TYR A 327 4.71 -20.44 -22.73
CA TYR A 327 5.83 -19.50 -22.66
C TYR A 327 6.41 -19.53 -21.24
N ASP A 328 7.59 -18.95 -21.06
CA ASP A 328 8.17 -18.79 -19.73
C ASP A 328 7.52 -17.59 -19.05
N ASP A 329 6.70 -17.84 -18.03
CA ASP A 329 5.95 -16.81 -17.32
C ASP A 329 6.61 -16.29 -16.03
N THR A 330 7.89 -16.63 -15.77
CA THR A 330 8.63 -16.04 -14.63
C THR A 330 8.69 -14.50 -14.70
N GLY A 331 8.42 -13.81 -13.61
CA GLY A 331 8.22 -12.37 -13.56
C GLY A 331 6.87 -11.91 -14.13
N GLN A 332 5.97 -12.84 -14.47
CA GLN A 332 4.65 -12.62 -15.07
C GLN A 332 4.66 -11.62 -16.24
N PRO A 333 5.41 -11.89 -17.33
CA PRO A 333 5.51 -10.96 -18.45
C PRO A 333 4.15 -10.75 -19.11
N PHE A 334 3.80 -9.50 -19.37
CA PHE A 334 2.54 -9.15 -20.01
C PHE A 334 2.50 -9.72 -21.44
N ALA A 335 1.51 -10.56 -21.71
CA ALA A 335 1.32 -11.24 -22.98
C ALA A 335 -0.05 -10.88 -23.59
N SER A 336 -0.06 -10.08 -24.66
CA SER A 336 -1.29 -9.50 -25.22
C SER A 336 -2.26 -10.52 -25.83
N ASN A 337 -1.79 -11.72 -26.16
CA ASN A 337 -2.62 -12.84 -26.62
C ASN A 337 -3.41 -13.50 -25.49
N PHE A 338 -3.01 -13.31 -24.23
CA PHE A 338 -3.70 -13.79 -23.04
C PHE A 338 -4.46 -12.67 -22.30
N ALA A 339 -4.28 -11.39 -22.63
CA ALA A 339 -5.00 -10.29 -21.98
C ALA A 339 -6.30 -9.86 -22.72
N GLN A 340 -7.33 -9.42 -21.98
CA GLN A 340 -8.47 -8.72 -22.59
C GLN A 340 -8.17 -7.22 -22.77
N LEU A 341 -7.63 -6.85 -23.93
CA LEU A 341 -7.27 -5.47 -24.26
C LEU A 341 -8.43 -4.46 -24.25
N SER A 342 -9.69 -4.87 -24.10
CA SER A 342 -10.84 -3.97 -23.98
C SER A 342 -11.34 -3.78 -22.54
N ASN A 343 -10.70 -4.45 -21.57
CA ASN A 343 -11.05 -4.39 -20.17
C ASN A 343 -9.96 -3.67 -19.38
N TYR A 344 -10.31 -2.54 -18.77
CA TYR A 344 -9.41 -1.74 -17.96
C TYR A 344 -8.79 -2.52 -16.78
N ASN A 345 -9.49 -3.52 -16.25
CA ASN A 345 -8.95 -4.37 -15.17
C ASN A 345 -7.83 -5.30 -15.64
N GLU A 346 -7.60 -5.44 -16.95
CA GLU A 346 -6.63 -6.38 -17.53
C GLU A 346 -5.62 -5.68 -18.44
N PHE A 347 -5.94 -4.47 -18.90
CA PHE A 347 -5.06 -3.66 -19.72
C PHE A 347 -5.06 -2.22 -19.23
N GLN A 348 -3.89 -1.78 -18.81
CA GLN A 348 -3.59 -0.47 -18.26
C GLN A 348 -2.42 0.20 -18.98
N GLY A 349 -2.19 -0.15 -20.24
CA GLY A 349 -1.10 0.41 -21.02
C GLY A 349 0.19 -0.40 -20.96
N GLN A 350 0.14 -1.62 -20.42
CA GLN A 350 1.29 -2.52 -20.43
C GLN A 350 1.77 -2.79 -21.85
N ILE A 351 3.07 -3.01 -22.01
CA ILE A 351 3.67 -3.40 -23.29
C ILE A 351 4.00 -4.89 -23.30
N GLU A 352 4.04 -5.49 -24.50
CA GLU A 352 4.38 -6.92 -24.64
C GLU A 352 5.73 -7.22 -23.99
N GLY A 353 5.76 -8.20 -23.09
CA GLY A 353 6.95 -8.63 -22.35
C GLY A 353 7.23 -7.85 -21.06
N GLN A 354 6.43 -6.83 -20.72
CA GLN A 354 6.62 -6.07 -19.48
C GLN A 354 6.44 -6.96 -18.26
N LEU A 355 7.42 -6.97 -17.34
CA LEU A 355 7.32 -7.77 -16.11
C LEU A 355 6.31 -7.16 -15.13
N MET A 356 5.48 -8.01 -14.53
CA MET A 356 4.39 -7.61 -13.63
C MET A 356 4.54 -8.20 -12.22
N GLY A 357 5.19 -9.36 -12.11
CA GLY A 357 5.43 -10.11 -10.88
C GLY A 357 6.93 -10.25 -10.61
N TYR A 358 7.67 -9.14 -10.66
CA TYR A 358 9.14 -9.13 -10.59
C TYR A 358 9.73 -9.13 -9.17
N GLN A 359 8.87 -9.17 -8.15
CA GLN A 359 9.26 -8.96 -6.77
C GLN A 359 9.97 -10.19 -6.18
N TYR A 360 10.88 -9.94 -5.24
CA TYR A 360 11.34 -10.90 -4.24
C TYR A 360 10.80 -10.43 -2.90
N ILE A 361 10.21 -11.33 -2.11
CA ILE A 361 9.64 -10.99 -0.80
C ILE A 361 10.07 -12.00 0.25
N GLY A 362 10.49 -11.49 1.40
CA GLY A 362 11.07 -12.32 2.43
C GLY A 362 10.98 -11.70 3.82
N PHE A 363 11.43 -12.46 4.80
CA PHE A 363 11.55 -11.99 6.17
C PHE A 363 12.61 -12.80 6.94
N GLY A 364 13.17 -12.18 7.98
CA GLY A 364 14.13 -12.81 8.90
C GLY A 364 14.25 -12.06 10.22
N PRO A 365 14.84 -12.67 11.27
CA PRO A 365 15.13 -12.00 12.53
C PRO A 365 16.30 -11.01 12.39
N LEU A 366 16.21 -9.88 13.09
CA LEU A 366 17.32 -8.93 13.26
C LEU A 366 17.98 -9.07 14.64
N ASP A 367 17.17 -9.24 15.69
CA ASP A 367 17.65 -9.47 17.05
C ASP A 367 16.60 -10.27 17.86
N VAL A 368 17.07 -11.32 18.52
CA VAL A 368 16.22 -12.31 19.23
C VAL A 368 16.79 -12.69 20.60
N ASN A 369 17.89 -12.07 21.01
CA ASN A 369 18.61 -12.44 22.23
C ASN A 369 18.93 -11.18 23.05
N PRO A 370 18.44 -11.06 24.30
CA PRO A 370 18.82 -9.92 25.15
C PRO A 370 20.29 -9.99 25.60
N PRO A 371 20.92 -8.85 25.92
CA PRO A 371 20.36 -7.50 25.91
C PRO A 371 20.17 -6.97 24.48
N TYR A 372 19.01 -6.38 24.20
CA TYR A 372 18.70 -5.78 22.91
C TYR A 372 19.43 -4.45 22.75
N VAL A 373 19.95 -4.19 21.55
CA VAL A 373 20.72 -2.97 21.23
C VAL A 373 19.94 -1.70 21.60
N ASN A 374 18.65 -1.69 21.27
CA ASN A 374 17.80 -0.49 21.40
C ASN A 374 17.06 -0.42 22.75
N ASP A 375 17.16 -1.47 23.58
CA ASP A 375 16.58 -1.51 24.93
C ASP A 375 17.57 -2.13 25.96
N PRO A 376 18.81 -1.61 26.09
CA PRO A 376 19.87 -2.31 26.82
C PRO A 376 19.64 -2.37 28.34
N ASN A 377 18.74 -1.53 28.86
CA ASN A 377 18.40 -1.44 30.28
C ASN A 377 17.14 -2.21 30.66
N GLU A 378 16.41 -2.74 29.69
CA GLU A 378 15.18 -3.50 29.92
C GLU A 378 15.51 -4.97 30.22
N ASN A 379 14.76 -5.54 31.17
CA ASN A 379 14.95 -6.94 31.55
C ASN A 379 14.00 -7.82 30.73
N TYR A 380 14.54 -8.45 29.69
CA TYR A 380 13.84 -9.46 28.90
C TYR A 380 14.32 -10.87 29.26
N VAL A 381 13.40 -11.82 29.23
CA VAL A 381 13.72 -13.24 29.37
C VAL A 381 14.38 -13.75 28.09
N SER A 382 15.56 -14.34 28.20
CA SER A 382 16.22 -15.03 27.10
C SER A 382 15.48 -16.32 26.74
N PRO A 383 15.48 -16.73 25.46
CA PRO A 383 15.09 -18.09 25.10
C PRO A 383 16.02 -19.12 25.77
N GLY A 384 15.55 -20.35 25.94
CA GLY A 384 16.30 -21.44 26.55
C GLY A 384 17.52 -21.90 25.72
N SER A 385 17.58 -21.52 24.44
CA SER A 385 18.71 -21.71 23.53
C SER A 385 19.02 -20.38 22.83
N LEU A 386 20.30 -20.04 22.70
CA LEU A 386 20.74 -18.88 21.92
C LEU A 386 20.72 -19.16 20.41
N ASP A 387 20.80 -20.44 20.02
CA ASP A 387 20.62 -20.88 18.64
C ASP A 387 19.13 -20.76 18.30
N GLN A 388 18.80 -19.69 17.57
CA GLN A 388 17.47 -19.36 17.09
C GLN A 388 17.49 -19.23 15.57
N PRO A 389 16.39 -19.53 14.87
CA PRO A 389 15.10 -19.99 15.37
C PRO A 389 15.19 -21.43 15.88
N TYR A 390 14.31 -21.80 16.81
CA TYR A 390 14.23 -23.17 17.33
C TYR A 390 13.78 -24.16 16.27
N ASN A 391 12.85 -23.75 15.41
CA ASN A 391 12.34 -24.60 14.34
C ASN A 391 11.93 -23.81 13.11
N PHE A 392 12.07 -24.46 11.95
CA PHE A 392 11.54 -24.02 10.67
C PHE A 392 10.60 -25.09 10.12
N LYS A 393 9.48 -24.66 9.53
CA LYS A 393 8.48 -25.54 8.89
C LYS A 393 7.86 -24.89 7.69
N TRP A 394 7.34 -25.71 6.78
CA TRP A 394 6.46 -25.27 5.72
C TRP A 394 5.37 -26.31 5.43
N TRP A 395 4.26 -25.82 4.89
CA TRP A 395 3.06 -26.56 4.49
C TRP A 395 2.60 -26.10 3.12
N LYS A 396 2.07 -27.01 2.32
CA LYS A 396 1.44 -26.64 1.06
C LYS A 396 0.22 -25.76 1.30
N ASN A 397 0.06 -24.71 0.51
CA ASN A 397 -1.11 -23.83 0.51
C ASN A 397 -1.60 -23.66 -0.93
N GLY A 398 -2.88 -23.90 -1.21
CA GLY A 398 -3.44 -23.88 -2.55
C GLY A 398 -4.67 -22.98 -2.67
N ASP A 399 -5.71 -23.48 -3.35
CA ASP A 399 -6.97 -22.76 -3.51
C ASP A 399 -7.80 -22.81 -2.22
N SER A 400 -7.87 -21.67 -1.53
CA SER A 400 -8.61 -21.52 -0.27
C SER A 400 -10.11 -21.82 -0.41
N ASN A 401 -10.71 -21.72 -1.61
CA ASN A 401 -12.13 -22.08 -1.81
C ASN A 401 -12.37 -23.59 -1.86
N GLN A 402 -11.32 -24.37 -2.13
CA GLN A 402 -11.36 -25.83 -2.18
C GLN A 402 -10.86 -26.46 -0.89
N GLU A 403 -10.56 -25.63 0.12
CA GLU A 403 -9.93 -26.06 1.36
C GLU A 403 -8.57 -26.77 1.16
N ASP A 404 -7.88 -26.49 0.04
CA ASP A 404 -6.57 -27.03 -0.31
C ASP A 404 -5.48 -26.25 0.44
N TYR A 405 -5.21 -26.66 1.67
CA TYR A 405 -4.19 -26.10 2.52
C TYR A 405 -3.84 -27.08 3.65
N GLU A 406 -2.58 -27.10 4.08
CA GLU A 406 -2.07 -28.09 5.04
C GLU A 406 -1.60 -27.47 6.36
N GLU A 407 -1.47 -26.15 6.44
CA GLU A 407 -1.06 -25.49 7.68
C GLU A 407 -2.09 -25.66 8.80
N PRO A 408 -1.66 -25.66 10.08
CA PRO A 408 -2.57 -25.85 11.21
C PRO A 408 -3.59 -24.71 11.33
N THR A 409 -4.80 -25.03 11.81
CA THR A 409 -5.82 -24.03 12.14
C THR A 409 -6.63 -24.49 13.36
N TYR A 410 -7.17 -23.53 14.14
CA TYR A 410 -8.03 -23.87 15.30
C TYR A 410 -9.33 -24.60 14.88
N ARG A 411 -9.68 -24.55 13.59
CA ARG A 411 -10.87 -25.21 13.04
C ARG A 411 -10.66 -26.70 12.77
N ARG A 412 -9.41 -27.11 12.52
CA ARG A 412 -9.05 -28.48 12.15
C ARG A 412 -8.27 -29.21 13.24
N GLN A 413 -7.57 -28.48 14.10
CA GLN A 413 -6.70 -29.03 15.14
C GLN A 413 -7.00 -28.45 16.52
N THR A 414 -6.72 -29.24 17.54
CA THR A 414 -6.63 -28.80 18.94
C THR A 414 -5.33 -28.04 19.19
N ASP A 415 -5.26 -27.27 20.30
CA ASP A 415 -4.04 -26.55 20.70
C ASP A 415 -2.81 -27.48 20.77
N ALA A 416 -2.96 -28.67 21.35
CA ALA A 416 -1.87 -29.64 21.46
C ALA A 416 -1.43 -30.24 20.12
N GLU A 417 -2.32 -30.32 19.13
CA GLU A 417 -1.98 -30.72 17.76
C GLU A 417 -1.28 -29.59 17.03
N MET A 418 -1.82 -28.35 17.10
CA MET A 418 -1.18 -27.17 16.51
C MET A 418 0.23 -26.96 17.06
N TYR A 419 0.40 -27.04 18.38
CA TYR A 419 1.69 -26.95 19.05
C TYR A 419 2.73 -27.91 18.46
N ARG A 420 2.35 -29.20 18.32
CA ARG A 420 3.24 -30.22 17.76
C ARG A 420 3.53 -30.01 16.27
N MET A 421 2.58 -29.48 15.51
CA MET A 421 2.78 -29.20 14.09
C MET A 421 3.81 -28.08 13.88
N ILE A 422 3.79 -27.03 14.70
CA ILE A 422 4.76 -25.92 14.62
C ILE A 422 6.13 -26.31 15.18
N ILE A 423 6.18 -26.93 16.37
CA ILE A 423 7.44 -27.18 17.09
C ILE A 423 8.12 -28.49 16.67
N GLY A 424 7.42 -29.37 15.95
CA GLY A 424 7.94 -30.66 15.53
C GLY A 424 7.80 -31.74 16.61
N SER A 425 7.96 -33.02 16.22
CA SER A 425 7.84 -34.15 17.15
C SER A 425 8.74 -35.37 16.85
N SER A 426 9.53 -35.37 15.75
CA SER A 426 10.54 -36.40 15.43
C SER A 426 11.29 -36.09 14.11
N ASP A 427 12.43 -36.76 13.87
CA ASP A 427 13.37 -36.74 12.71
C ASP A 427 12.81 -36.67 11.26
N ASN A 428 11.50 -36.68 11.03
CA ASN A 428 10.86 -36.46 9.72
C ASN A 428 10.33 -35.02 9.56
N ASP A 429 10.89 -34.09 10.32
CA ASP A 429 10.54 -32.68 10.23
C ASP A 429 11.06 -32.10 8.90
N ASN A 430 10.19 -31.47 8.10
CA ASN A 430 10.58 -30.69 6.91
C ASN A 430 11.61 -29.62 7.31
N THR A 431 12.89 -29.97 7.20
CA THR A 431 14.05 -29.11 7.46
C THR A 431 14.70 -28.66 6.16
N GLU A 432 14.28 -29.26 5.05
CA GLU A 432 14.67 -28.92 3.69
C GLU A 432 13.63 -27.99 3.06
N ASN A 433 14.08 -27.16 2.12
CA ASN A 433 13.22 -26.41 1.21
C ASN A 433 12.38 -27.37 0.37
N PRO A 434 11.19 -26.96 -0.11
CA PRO A 434 10.38 -27.76 -1.03
C PRO A 434 11.20 -28.12 -2.28
N ASP A 435 10.89 -29.28 -2.88
CA ASP A 435 11.60 -29.81 -4.06
C ASP A 435 10.99 -29.36 -5.39
N SER A 436 9.95 -28.53 -5.35
CA SER A 436 9.33 -27.90 -6.51
C SER A 436 8.76 -26.53 -6.15
N SER A 437 8.60 -25.66 -7.14
CA SER A 437 7.78 -24.45 -7.06
C SER A 437 6.35 -24.81 -6.68
N MET A 438 5.89 -24.22 -5.58
CA MET A 438 4.51 -24.31 -5.12
C MET A 438 4.24 -23.20 -4.09
N LEU A 439 2.99 -22.79 -3.96
CA LEU A 439 2.60 -21.90 -2.87
C LEU A 439 2.71 -22.63 -1.52
N VAL A 440 3.44 -22.02 -0.60
CA VAL A 440 3.64 -22.55 0.75
C VAL A 440 3.30 -21.53 1.84
N THR A 441 2.72 -22.02 2.92
CA THR A 441 2.79 -21.35 4.22
C THR A 441 4.04 -21.83 4.92
N HIS A 442 4.86 -20.93 5.45
CA HIS A 442 6.08 -21.28 6.15
C HIS A 442 6.14 -20.63 7.53
N SER A 443 6.94 -21.18 8.42
CA SER A 443 7.09 -20.65 9.78
C SER A 443 8.51 -20.66 10.31
N LEU A 444 8.85 -19.62 11.07
CA LEU A 444 9.99 -19.60 11.99
C LEU A 444 9.45 -19.55 13.42
N ALA A 445 9.88 -20.47 14.28
CA ALA A 445 9.48 -20.54 15.67
C ALA A 445 10.66 -20.19 16.59
N PHE A 446 10.44 -19.24 17.50
CA PHE A 446 11.44 -18.71 18.42
C PHE A 446 11.11 -19.09 19.86
N GLY A 447 12.10 -19.56 20.62
CA GLY A 447 11.94 -20.07 21.99
C GLY A 447 12.80 -21.32 22.26
N PRO A 448 12.46 -22.15 23.26
CA PRO A 448 11.38 -21.96 24.24
C PRO A 448 11.71 -20.85 25.24
N TYR A 449 10.71 -20.07 25.63
CA TYR A 449 10.76 -19.15 26.77
C TYR A 449 10.10 -19.78 28.00
N SER A 450 10.56 -19.38 29.18
CA SER A 450 9.90 -19.64 30.46
C SER A 450 9.54 -18.31 31.10
N LEU A 451 8.25 -17.95 31.11
CA LEU A 451 7.74 -16.66 31.53
C LEU A 451 6.87 -16.80 32.79
N ASN A 452 7.38 -16.29 33.91
CA ASN A 452 6.59 -16.06 35.11
C ASN A 452 5.65 -14.85 34.91
N PRO A 453 4.58 -14.73 35.71
CA PRO A 453 3.75 -13.53 35.73
C PRO A 453 4.59 -12.25 35.93
N GLY A 454 4.42 -11.28 35.03
CA GLY A 454 5.15 -10.01 34.97
C GLY A 454 6.46 -10.05 34.18
N GLU A 455 6.90 -11.21 33.69
CA GLU A 455 8.06 -11.32 32.81
C GLU A 455 7.68 -11.12 31.34
N LYS A 456 8.61 -10.57 30.56
CA LYS A 456 8.42 -10.28 29.13
C LYS A 456 9.59 -10.78 28.28
N GLY A 457 9.30 -11.10 27.03
CA GLY A 457 10.29 -11.31 25.98
C GLY A 457 10.08 -10.34 24.81
N LYS A 458 11.04 -10.32 23.88
CA LYS A 458 11.03 -9.49 22.67
C LYS A 458 11.59 -10.32 21.50
N ILE A 459 11.14 -10.06 20.29
CA ILE A 459 11.72 -10.53 19.03
C ILE A 459 11.68 -9.36 18.04
N VAL A 460 12.79 -9.14 17.33
CA VAL A 460 12.88 -8.15 16.26
C VAL A 460 13.05 -8.86 14.92
N ILE A 461 12.21 -8.54 13.96
CA ILE A 461 12.24 -9.09 12.60
C ILE A 461 12.17 -7.97 11.56
N ALA A 462 12.58 -8.28 10.34
CA ALA A 462 12.32 -7.45 9.17
C ALA A 462 11.54 -8.22 8.11
N PHE A 463 10.51 -7.60 7.55
CA PHE A 463 9.95 -7.97 6.25
C PHE A 463 10.65 -7.13 5.18
N VAL A 464 11.07 -7.77 4.09
CA VAL A 464 11.97 -7.15 3.12
C VAL A 464 11.52 -7.50 1.71
N ALA A 465 11.66 -6.52 0.82
CA ALA A 465 11.46 -6.67 -0.60
C ALA A 465 12.73 -6.40 -1.42
N GLY A 466 12.74 -6.91 -2.64
CA GLY A 466 13.79 -6.62 -3.63
C GLY A 466 13.27 -6.81 -5.05
N SER A 467 13.95 -6.18 -6.02
CA SER A 467 13.67 -6.34 -7.45
C SER A 467 14.95 -6.19 -8.25
N GLY A 468 14.97 -6.73 -9.48
CA GLY A 468 16.10 -6.48 -10.39
C GLY A 468 16.28 -4.98 -10.71
N ALA A 469 15.20 -4.19 -10.67
CA ALA A 469 15.25 -2.74 -10.84
C ALA A 469 16.07 -2.05 -9.75
N ASP A 470 15.86 -2.41 -8.47
CA ASP A 470 16.62 -1.88 -7.34
C ASP A 470 18.11 -2.20 -7.47
N TRP A 471 18.47 -3.44 -7.84
CA TRP A 471 19.87 -3.82 -8.02
C TRP A 471 20.55 -3.02 -9.14
N ASN A 472 19.80 -2.74 -10.22
CA ASN A 472 20.29 -1.99 -11.37
C ASN A 472 20.14 -0.47 -11.22
N ASN A 473 19.64 0.02 -10.07
CA ASN A 473 19.39 1.43 -9.76
C ASN A 473 18.48 2.12 -10.80
N GLU A 474 17.33 1.50 -11.07
CA GLU A 474 16.33 1.98 -12.02
C GLU A 474 14.93 2.03 -11.41
N ASP A 475 14.08 2.92 -11.92
CA ASP A 475 12.64 2.95 -11.64
C ASP A 475 11.98 1.62 -12.09
N GLU A 476 11.19 0.98 -11.22
CA GLU A 476 10.63 -0.35 -11.46
C GLU A 476 9.82 -0.44 -12.75
N LEU A 477 9.02 0.59 -13.02
CA LEU A 477 8.17 0.61 -14.20
C LEU A 477 9.02 0.76 -15.46
N THR A 478 9.99 1.67 -15.44
CA THR A 478 10.94 1.88 -16.54
C THR A 478 11.76 0.62 -16.81
N TRP A 479 12.27 -0.02 -15.77
CA TRP A 479 13.06 -1.25 -15.86
C TRP A 479 12.22 -2.42 -16.40
N SER A 480 11.02 -2.65 -15.85
CA SER A 480 10.15 -3.78 -16.22
C SER A 480 9.72 -3.77 -17.69
N MET A 481 9.74 -2.61 -18.35
CA MET A 481 9.44 -2.46 -19.78
C MET A 481 10.61 -2.84 -20.70
N LYS A 482 11.83 -3.04 -20.19
CA LYS A 482 13.02 -3.32 -20.99
C LYS A 482 13.09 -4.80 -21.38
N PRO A 483 13.51 -5.15 -22.62
CA PRO A 483 13.71 -6.55 -23.02
C PRO A 483 14.68 -7.33 -22.12
N GLU A 484 15.72 -6.67 -21.62
CA GLU A 484 16.74 -7.25 -20.73
C GLU A 484 16.26 -7.50 -19.29
N SER A 485 15.12 -6.95 -18.88
CA SER A 485 14.59 -7.11 -17.51
C SER A 485 14.33 -8.57 -17.14
N LYS A 486 13.89 -9.39 -18.11
CA LYS A 486 13.69 -10.84 -17.93
C LYS A 486 15.00 -11.54 -17.55
N ASP A 487 16.11 -11.19 -18.19
CA ASP A 487 17.43 -11.77 -17.90
C ASP A 487 18.00 -11.27 -16.55
N GLN A 488 17.62 -10.05 -16.14
CA GLN A 488 18.02 -9.40 -14.90
C GLN A 488 17.11 -9.71 -13.71
N LEU A 489 16.01 -10.46 -13.90
CA LEU A 489 15.03 -10.70 -12.83
C LEU A 489 15.68 -11.31 -11.57
N LYS A 490 16.61 -12.24 -11.76
CA LYS A 490 17.36 -12.91 -10.69
C LYS A 490 18.25 -11.97 -9.86
N ASP A 491 18.54 -10.77 -10.37
CA ASP A 491 19.28 -9.75 -9.60
C ASP A 491 18.46 -9.28 -8.39
N GLY A 492 17.13 -9.49 -8.40
CA GLY A 492 16.26 -9.23 -7.24
C GLY A 492 16.64 -10.01 -5.98
N GLU A 493 17.31 -11.16 -6.12
CA GLU A 493 17.87 -11.89 -4.99
C GLU A 493 19.02 -11.13 -4.31
N HIS A 494 19.88 -10.46 -5.08
CA HIS A 494 20.91 -9.59 -4.51
C HIS A 494 20.28 -8.40 -3.80
N SER A 495 19.24 -7.81 -4.38
CA SER A 495 18.48 -6.71 -3.78
C SER A 495 17.86 -7.08 -2.44
N ILE A 496 17.11 -8.18 -2.35
CA ILE A 496 16.44 -8.52 -1.09
C ILE A 496 17.45 -8.81 0.03
N ILE A 497 18.59 -9.44 -0.28
CA ILE A 497 19.65 -9.67 0.72
C ILE A 497 20.35 -8.37 1.11
N LYS A 498 20.65 -7.48 0.15
CA LYS A 498 21.15 -6.13 0.41
C LYS A 498 20.21 -5.38 1.36
N ASN A 499 18.92 -5.39 1.06
CA ASN A 499 17.91 -4.66 1.82
C ASN A 499 17.68 -5.26 3.21
N PHE A 500 17.81 -6.59 3.38
CA PHE A 500 17.77 -7.23 4.70
C PHE A 500 18.98 -6.82 5.57
N LYS A 501 20.16 -6.70 4.97
CA LYS A 501 21.35 -6.17 5.65
C LYS A 501 21.19 -4.68 5.99
N GLN A 502 20.51 -3.90 5.16
CA GLN A 502 20.17 -2.51 5.48
C GLN A 502 19.16 -2.42 6.64
N ALA A 503 18.20 -3.33 6.72
CA ALA A 503 17.30 -3.41 7.87
C ALA A 503 18.05 -3.76 9.17
N GLN A 504 19.01 -4.70 9.11
CA GLN A 504 19.90 -5.01 10.23
C GLN A 504 20.72 -3.78 10.63
N PHE A 505 21.31 -3.08 9.64
CA PHE A 505 22.07 -1.86 9.88
C PHE A 505 21.21 -0.81 10.58
N ALA A 506 20.02 -0.50 10.07
CA ALA A 506 19.10 0.45 10.69
C ALA A 506 18.74 0.08 12.14
N TYR A 507 18.55 -1.22 12.42
CA TYR A 507 18.31 -1.67 13.79
C TYR A 507 19.55 -1.48 14.69
N ASP A 508 20.72 -1.87 14.20
CA ASP A 508 21.99 -1.80 14.94
C ASP A 508 22.41 -0.37 15.24
N MET A 509 22.00 0.60 14.40
CA MET A 509 22.22 2.04 14.59
C MET A 509 21.20 2.69 15.53
N GLY A 510 20.29 1.92 16.13
CA GLY A 510 19.29 2.50 17.04
C GLY A 510 18.17 3.25 16.33
N PHE A 511 17.94 2.93 15.04
CA PHE A 511 17.01 3.62 14.15
C PHE A 511 17.42 5.03 13.72
N ASP A 512 18.64 5.45 14.08
CA ASP A 512 19.31 6.63 13.55
C ASP A 512 19.98 6.27 12.21
N LEU A 513 19.64 7.02 11.16
CA LEU A 513 20.09 6.82 9.79
C LEU A 513 20.47 8.17 9.20
N PRO A 514 21.36 8.22 8.18
CA PRO A 514 21.66 9.47 7.50
C PRO A 514 20.38 10.16 7.03
N ASP A 515 20.14 11.36 7.55
CA ASP A 515 18.87 12.03 7.39
C ASP A 515 18.75 12.68 6.01
N PRO A 516 17.73 12.34 5.20
CA PRO A 516 17.47 13.05 3.96
C PRO A 516 16.91 14.44 4.26
N PRO A 517 17.03 15.38 3.30
CA PRO A 517 16.54 16.74 3.48
C PRO A 517 15.01 16.78 3.63
N PRO A 518 14.46 17.90 4.10
CA PRO A 518 13.04 17.98 4.46
C PRO A 518 12.09 17.75 3.30
N ASP A 519 11.00 17.05 3.59
CA ASP A 519 9.81 16.98 2.77
C ASP A 519 9.20 18.37 2.53
N VAL A 520 8.62 18.62 1.34
CA VAL A 520 7.88 19.86 1.05
C VAL A 520 6.42 19.62 0.73
N LYS A 521 5.56 20.55 1.16
CA LYS A 521 4.13 20.50 0.87
C LYS A 521 3.83 21.08 -0.51
N ILE A 522 3.44 20.20 -1.44
CA ILE A 522 3.17 20.57 -2.83
C ILE A 522 1.73 21.03 -3.05
N ASN A 523 1.55 22.04 -3.91
CA ASN A 523 0.25 22.56 -4.31
C ASN A 523 0.13 22.61 -5.83
N PHE A 524 -1.08 22.32 -6.32
CA PHE A 524 -1.38 22.28 -7.75
C PHE A 524 -2.37 23.37 -8.17
N LYS A 525 -2.08 24.05 -9.27
CA LYS A 525 -2.98 25.05 -9.88
C LYS A 525 -2.98 24.94 -11.40
N ASN A 526 -4.08 25.37 -12.01
CA ASN A 526 -4.18 25.52 -13.45
C ASN A 526 -3.91 26.98 -13.85
N ASN A 527 -3.01 27.23 -14.79
CA ASN A 527 -2.76 28.58 -15.29
C ASN A 527 -3.74 28.99 -16.41
N SER A 528 -3.60 30.23 -16.91
CA SER A 528 -4.44 30.78 -17.98
C SER A 528 -4.22 30.16 -19.36
N LEU A 529 -3.21 29.30 -19.52
CA LEU A 529 -2.93 28.53 -20.73
C LEU A 529 -3.44 27.08 -20.63
N GLY A 530 -4.00 26.66 -19.48
CA GLY A 530 -4.41 25.28 -19.26
C GLY A 530 -3.24 24.32 -19.02
N GLN A 531 -2.18 24.82 -18.40
CA GLN A 531 -1.01 24.07 -17.94
C GLN A 531 -1.02 23.96 -16.42
N MET A 532 -0.40 22.91 -15.91
CA MET A 532 -0.19 22.67 -14.49
C MET A 532 0.90 23.58 -13.93
N VAL A 533 0.63 24.13 -12.77
CA VAL A 533 1.54 24.92 -11.95
C VAL A 533 1.69 24.20 -10.62
N ILE A 534 2.93 23.85 -10.29
CA ILE A 534 3.32 23.21 -9.04
C ILE A 534 4.03 24.26 -8.19
N SER A 535 3.66 24.38 -6.92
CA SER A 535 4.25 25.36 -6.01
C SER A 535 4.40 24.83 -4.60
N TRP A 536 5.47 25.22 -3.91
CA TRP A 536 5.79 24.89 -2.52
C TRP A 536 6.41 26.11 -1.81
N ASP A 537 6.38 26.09 -0.49
CA ASP A 537 6.96 27.14 0.37
C ASP A 537 8.47 26.91 0.59
N ASP A 538 9.22 27.97 0.89
CA ASP A 538 10.68 27.97 1.07
C ASP A 538 11.14 27.62 2.49
N GLN A 539 10.31 26.89 3.25
CA GLN A 539 10.58 26.55 4.64
C GLN A 539 11.82 25.65 4.79
N ALA A 540 12.02 24.73 3.84
CA ALA A 540 13.16 23.81 3.86
C ALA A 540 14.51 24.50 3.60
N ASP A 541 14.55 25.67 2.95
CA ASP A 541 15.80 26.36 2.56
C ASP A 541 16.75 26.64 3.73
N ASP A 542 16.20 26.84 4.93
CA ASP A 542 16.93 27.19 6.14
C ASP A 542 16.88 26.08 7.20
N ALA A 543 16.39 24.89 6.82
CA ALA A 543 16.36 23.73 7.70
C ALA A 543 17.78 23.34 8.11
N LEU A 544 17.89 22.78 9.32
CA LEU A 544 19.16 22.35 9.89
C LEU A 544 19.15 20.84 10.01
N ASP A 545 20.08 20.19 9.32
CA ASP A 545 20.34 18.76 9.46
C ASP A 545 20.76 18.46 10.92
N PRO A 546 20.05 17.56 11.62
CA PRO A 546 20.33 17.23 13.02
C PRO A 546 21.66 16.49 13.24
N ASP A 547 22.23 15.86 12.20
CA ASP A 547 23.50 15.14 12.27
C ASP A 547 24.72 16.08 12.38
N TYR A 548 24.55 17.35 12.03
CA TYR A 548 25.67 18.31 11.90
C TYR A 548 25.45 19.59 12.72
N GLU A 549 26.52 20.38 12.85
CA GLU A 549 26.46 21.67 13.56
C GLU A 549 26.92 22.86 12.69
N GLY A 550 26.43 24.05 13.02
CA GLY A 550 26.94 25.30 12.46
C GLY A 550 26.56 25.50 10.99
N SER A 551 27.56 25.70 10.13
CA SER A 551 27.33 25.91 8.69
C SER A 551 27.20 24.62 7.90
N GLU A 552 27.67 23.50 8.46
CA GLU A 552 27.59 22.18 7.83
C GLU A 552 26.15 21.65 7.87
N ALA A 553 25.44 21.89 8.98
CA ALA A 553 24.01 21.60 9.12
C ALA A 553 23.10 22.36 8.13
N LYS A 554 23.62 23.35 7.39
CA LYS A 554 22.87 24.08 6.36
C LYS A 554 23.25 23.52 4.99
N ASP A 555 22.73 22.36 4.68
CA ASP A 555 23.15 21.52 3.57
C ASP A 555 22.09 21.39 2.47
N VAL A 556 20.88 21.93 2.66
CA VAL A 556 19.86 21.99 1.60
C VAL A 556 20.37 22.82 0.42
N GLU A 557 20.41 22.23 -0.77
CA GLU A 557 20.97 22.85 -1.99
C GLU A 557 19.90 23.21 -3.04
N GLY A 558 18.74 22.56 -3.00
CA GLY A 558 17.66 22.87 -3.94
C GLY A 558 16.53 21.85 -3.98
N TYR A 559 15.81 21.87 -5.11
CA TYR A 559 14.66 21.04 -5.37
C TYR A 559 14.74 20.36 -6.73
N ARG A 560 14.35 19.08 -6.80
CA ARG A 560 14.13 18.35 -8.05
C ARG A 560 12.64 18.11 -8.25
N VAL A 561 12.18 18.33 -9.48
CA VAL A 561 10.78 18.08 -9.86
C VAL A 561 10.72 16.88 -10.80
N TYR A 562 9.93 15.88 -10.43
CA TYR A 562 9.67 14.68 -11.21
C TYR A 562 8.24 14.67 -11.73
N ARG A 563 8.05 14.07 -12.91
CA ARG A 563 6.76 13.90 -13.56
C ARG A 563 6.62 12.50 -14.12
N ALA A 564 5.46 11.87 -13.93
CA ALA A 564 5.09 10.64 -14.64
C ALA A 564 4.01 10.91 -15.71
N TRP A 565 4.29 10.53 -16.96
CA TRP A 565 3.38 10.65 -18.11
C TRP A 565 3.78 9.73 -19.30
N PRO A 566 2.83 9.11 -20.04
CA PRO A 566 1.40 9.05 -19.75
C PRO A 566 1.18 8.31 -18.43
N PRO A 567 0.34 8.83 -17.53
CA PRO A 567 0.08 8.12 -16.29
C PRO A 567 -0.72 6.87 -16.62
N SER A 568 -0.40 5.77 -15.96
CA SER A 568 -1.45 4.85 -15.57
C SER A 568 -1.92 5.30 -14.20
N PHE A 569 -3.20 5.63 -14.05
CA PHE A 569 -3.78 6.04 -12.76
C PHE A 569 -3.51 5.03 -11.63
N ASP A 570 -3.28 3.78 -11.99
CA ASP A 570 -3.01 2.70 -11.07
C ASP A 570 -1.51 2.49 -10.79
N TRP A 571 -0.63 3.33 -11.32
CA TRP A 571 0.82 3.17 -11.24
C TRP A 571 1.43 4.51 -10.84
N HIS A 572 0.99 5.07 -9.71
CA HIS A 572 1.55 6.32 -9.20
C HIS A 572 3.02 6.21 -8.77
N TYR A 573 3.63 5.04 -8.89
CA TYR A 573 5.05 4.81 -8.62
C TYR A 573 5.93 4.96 -9.87
N GLY A 574 5.38 5.35 -11.04
CA GLY A 574 6.21 5.75 -12.18
C GLY A 574 5.49 5.73 -13.53
N PRO A 575 6.24 5.73 -14.66
CA PRO A 575 7.67 5.95 -14.71
C PRO A 575 7.98 7.42 -14.42
N TRP A 576 8.94 7.68 -13.53
CA TRP A 576 9.29 9.05 -13.16
C TRP A 576 10.40 9.63 -14.05
N ALA A 577 10.17 10.82 -14.59
CA ALA A 577 11.19 11.60 -15.28
C ALA A 577 11.48 12.87 -14.50
N GLN A 578 12.76 13.15 -14.23
CA GLN A 578 13.20 14.44 -13.69
C GLN A 578 13.00 15.51 -14.77
N VAL A 579 12.13 16.48 -14.51
CA VAL A 579 11.78 17.57 -15.44
C VAL A 579 12.36 18.93 -15.02
N ALA A 580 12.84 19.07 -13.78
CA ALA A 580 13.58 20.24 -13.33
C ALA A 580 14.58 19.90 -12.22
N ASP A 581 15.65 20.71 -12.16
CA ASP A 581 16.60 20.82 -11.05
C ASP A 581 16.70 22.33 -10.75
N ILE A 582 16.32 22.74 -9.55
CA ILE A 582 16.12 24.13 -9.14
C ILE A 582 16.99 24.39 -7.91
N VAL A 583 18.06 25.16 -8.09
CA VAL A 583 18.91 25.61 -6.98
C VAL A 583 18.16 26.63 -6.11
N LEU A 584 18.55 26.73 -4.83
CA LEU A 584 17.94 27.67 -3.90
C LEU A 584 17.91 29.11 -4.43
N LYS A 585 16.76 29.76 -4.21
CA LYS A 585 16.49 31.16 -4.52
C LYS A 585 16.70 31.55 -5.99
N ASP A 586 16.68 30.61 -6.95
CA ASP A 586 16.70 30.92 -8.39
C ASP A 586 15.52 31.82 -8.76
N GLU A 587 15.79 33.05 -9.20
CA GLU A 587 14.79 34.07 -9.54
C GLU A 587 13.80 33.64 -10.64
N ASN A 588 14.12 32.60 -11.42
CA ASN A 588 13.19 32.05 -12.42
C ASN A 588 12.06 31.22 -11.80
N TYR A 589 12.28 30.70 -10.60
CA TYR A 589 11.35 29.79 -9.91
C TYR A 589 10.90 30.33 -8.55
N TYR A 590 11.70 31.19 -7.91
CA TYR A 590 11.48 31.69 -6.57
C TYR A 590 10.98 33.14 -6.54
N ASP A 591 9.90 33.38 -5.80
CA ASP A 591 9.39 34.71 -5.49
C ASP A 591 9.73 35.11 -4.04
N SER A 592 10.76 35.95 -3.90
CA SER A 592 11.21 36.51 -2.62
C SER A 592 10.16 37.34 -1.87
N THR A 593 9.10 37.80 -2.52
CA THR A 593 8.02 38.55 -1.85
C THR A 593 7.04 37.61 -1.15
N THR A 594 6.87 36.39 -1.68
CA THR A 594 5.91 35.41 -1.16
C THR A 594 6.57 34.25 -0.43
N GLY A 595 7.88 34.04 -0.59
CA GLY A 595 8.59 32.89 -0.03
C GLY A 595 8.23 31.59 -0.74
N LYS A 596 7.94 31.64 -2.05
CA LYS A 596 7.39 30.50 -2.79
C LYS A 596 8.20 30.15 -4.02
N TYR A 597 8.42 28.86 -4.20
CA TYR A 597 8.88 28.28 -5.44
C TYR A 597 7.69 27.93 -6.34
N THR A 598 7.87 28.05 -7.65
CA THR A 598 6.85 27.72 -8.65
C THR A 598 7.50 27.12 -9.89
N PHE A 599 7.04 25.93 -10.26
CA PHE A 599 7.36 25.28 -11.53
C PHE A 599 6.10 25.22 -12.42
N ILE A 600 6.24 25.61 -13.69
CA ILE A 600 5.17 25.52 -14.69
C ILE A 600 5.53 24.39 -15.64
N ASP A 601 4.74 23.31 -15.63
CA ASP A 601 4.91 22.26 -16.63
C ASP A 601 4.33 22.72 -17.97
N THR A 602 5.19 23.27 -18.83
CA THR A 602 4.78 23.77 -20.15
C THR A 602 4.37 22.68 -21.13
N GLU A 603 4.67 21.42 -20.84
CA GLU A 603 4.29 20.23 -21.62
C GLU A 603 3.05 19.52 -21.05
N SER A 604 2.48 20.04 -19.96
CA SER A 604 1.20 19.56 -19.45
C SER A 604 0.04 20.10 -20.30
N TYR A 605 -0.90 19.21 -20.64
CA TYR A 605 -2.03 19.52 -21.53
C TYR A 605 -3.37 19.32 -20.83
N ALA A 606 -4.28 20.28 -21.02
CA ALA A 606 -5.61 20.23 -20.45
C ALA A 606 -6.35 18.91 -20.75
N GLY A 607 -6.84 18.26 -19.69
CA GLY A 607 -7.59 17.00 -19.72
C GLY A 607 -6.76 15.73 -19.64
N TYR A 608 -5.43 15.84 -19.71
CA TYR A 608 -4.51 14.74 -19.48
C TYR A 608 -4.15 14.68 -17.99
N ASN A 609 -3.98 13.48 -17.49
CA ASN A 609 -3.66 13.23 -16.10
C ASN A 609 -2.13 13.27 -15.93
N TYR A 610 -1.66 13.68 -14.75
CA TYR A 610 -0.23 13.78 -14.42
C TYR A 610 0.01 13.42 -12.97
N TYR A 611 1.14 12.79 -12.70
CA TYR A 611 1.73 12.67 -11.38
C TYR A 611 2.97 13.54 -11.31
N TYR A 612 3.15 14.20 -10.17
CA TYR A 612 4.29 15.03 -9.82
C TYR A 612 4.79 14.64 -8.44
N ASN A 613 6.09 14.79 -8.29
CA ASN A 613 6.79 14.62 -7.03
C ASN A 613 7.87 15.71 -6.99
N VAL A 614 7.97 16.42 -5.87
CA VAL A 614 8.98 17.47 -5.66
C VAL A 614 9.81 17.03 -4.48
N ARG A 615 11.12 16.93 -4.66
CA ARG A 615 12.04 16.49 -3.61
C ARG A 615 13.05 17.57 -3.33
N THR A 616 13.28 17.84 -2.07
CA THR A 616 14.44 18.62 -1.62
C THR A 616 15.69 17.74 -1.81
N TYR A 617 16.83 18.34 -2.13
CA TYR A 617 18.12 17.64 -2.12
C TYR A 617 19.17 18.42 -1.32
N ASP A 618 20.08 17.68 -0.68
CA ASP A 618 21.17 18.24 0.12
C ASP A 618 22.51 18.20 -0.64
N SER A 619 23.59 18.65 0.00
CA SER A 619 24.95 18.60 -0.54
C SER A 619 25.67 17.25 -0.40
N GLY A 620 25.16 16.32 0.40
CA GLY A 620 25.88 15.19 0.96
C GLY A 620 27.01 15.62 1.91
N HIS A 621 27.68 14.62 2.51
CA HIS A 621 28.66 14.84 3.58
C HIS A 621 29.86 13.87 3.51
N ASP A 622 31.02 14.31 3.99
CA ASP A 622 32.26 13.50 3.95
C ASP A 622 32.27 12.38 5.03
N SER A 623 31.43 12.50 6.07
CA SER A 623 31.30 11.56 7.20
C SER A 623 29.93 11.67 7.85
N TRP A 624 29.33 10.54 8.24
CA TRP A 624 28.16 10.48 9.12
C TRP A 624 28.48 9.68 10.39
N VAL A 625 28.02 10.18 11.54
CA VAL A 625 28.31 9.61 12.86
C VAL A 625 27.00 9.24 13.52
N ASP A 626 26.82 7.95 13.83
CA ASP A 626 25.61 7.46 14.48
C ASP A 626 25.44 7.96 15.93
N MET A 627 24.26 7.71 16.51
CA MET A 627 23.92 8.04 17.90
C MET A 627 24.86 7.41 18.96
N PHE A 628 25.64 6.40 18.58
CA PHE A 628 26.64 5.74 19.44
C PHE A 628 28.04 6.35 19.28
N GLY A 629 28.23 7.29 18.37
CA GLY A 629 29.48 8.00 18.11
C GLY A 629 30.42 7.27 17.16
N VAL A 630 29.93 6.36 16.32
CA VAL A 630 30.71 5.64 15.31
C VAL A 630 30.57 6.31 13.94
N ASP A 631 31.71 6.61 13.31
CA ASP A 631 31.78 7.20 11.97
C ASP A 631 31.70 6.09 10.89
N HIS A 632 30.74 6.23 9.97
CA HIS A 632 30.49 5.29 8.86
C HIS A 632 31.00 5.80 7.50
N GLY A 633 31.63 6.97 7.47
CA GLY A 633 32.19 7.58 6.27
C GLY A 633 31.17 8.38 5.47
N SER A 634 31.51 8.64 4.21
CA SER A 634 30.81 9.64 3.38
C SER A 634 29.40 9.23 2.99
N ILE A 635 28.49 10.20 3.04
CA ILE A 635 27.10 10.08 2.60
C ILE A 635 26.93 10.88 1.29
N PRO A 636 26.38 10.26 0.22
CA PRO A 636 26.09 10.99 -1.01
C PRO A 636 24.97 12.02 -0.80
N SER A 637 24.78 12.91 -1.76
CA SER A 637 23.61 13.81 -1.76
C SER A 637 22.32 13.00 -1.71
N LEU A 638 21.47 13.27 -0.72
CA LEU A 638 20.19 12.60 -0.53
C LEU A 638 19.01 13.43 -1.08
N GLU A 639 17.87 12.77 -1.26
CA GLU A 639 16.60 13.38 -1.64
C GLU A 639 15.49 13.06 -0.64
N SER A 640 14.64 14.06 -0.35
CA SER A 640 13.51 13.95 0.56
C SER A 640 12.43 12.96 0.08
N GLY A 641 11.78 12.28 1.01
CA GLY A 641 10.57 11.46 0.82
C GLY A 641 10.54 10.67 -0.49
N TYR A 642 11.63 9.94 -0.76
CA TYR A 642 11.96 9.36 -2.07
C TYR A 642 10.79 8.54 -2.64
N VAL A 643 10.12 7.77 -1.80
CA VAL A 643 8.94 6.96 -2.15
C VAL A 643 7.65 7.37 -1.45
N ALA A 644 7.75 8.29 -0.47
CA ALA A 644 6.65 8.68 0.40
C ALA A 644 5.42 9.17 -0.40
N PRO A 645 4.21 8.67 -0.09
CA PRO A 645 2.96 9.19 -0.64
C PRO A 645 2.79 10.69 -0.48
N GLU A 646 3.30 11.28 0.59
CA GLU A 646 3.11 12.69 0.93
C GLU A 646 3.97 13.64 0.11
N GLN A 647 5.08 13.16 -0.48
CA GLN A 647 5.88 13.92 -1.44
C GLN A 647 5.36 13.83 -2.88
N LYS A 648 4.25 13.14 -3.14
CA LYS A 648 3.65 13.03 -4.48
C LYS A 648 2.13 13.15 -4.42
N ASN A 649 1.50 13.46 -5.55
CA ASN A 649 0.05 13.36 -5.60
C ASN A 649 -0.38 11.90 -5.79
N MET A 650 -0.97 11.28 -4.79
CA MET A 650 -1.47 9.89 -4.92
C MET A 650 -2.64 9.74 -5.89
N ILE A 651 -3.34 10.84 -6.15
CA ILE A 651 -4.39 10.95 -7.17
C ILE A 651 -3.88 11.85 -8.28
N ALA A 652 -3.94 11.37 -9.52
CA ALA A 652 -3.47 12.14 -10.67
C ALA A 652 -4.15 13.53 -10.74
N VAL A 653 -3.36 14.55 -11.02
CA VAL A 653 -3.86 15.91 -11.25
C VAL A 653 -4.04 16.16 -12.74
N THR A 654 -5.08 16.89 -13.09
CA THR A 654 -5.39 17.18 -14.50
C THR A 654 -5.59 18.69 -14.68
N PRO A 655 -4.75 19.36 -15.49
CA PRO A 655 -5.05 20.74 -15.89
C PRO A 655 -6.31 20.77 -16.77
N PHE A 656 -6.94 21.93 -16.88
CA PHE A 656 -8.20 22.12 -17.60
C PHE A 656 -8.19 23.38 -18.45
N GLN A 657 -9.03 23.41 -19.48
CA GLN A 657 -9.25 24.58 -20.32
C GLN A 657 -9.81 25.71 -19.45
N PRO A 658 -9.07 26.83 -19.29
CA PRO A 658 -9.53 27.92 -18.46
C PRO A 658 -10.69 28.66 -19.11
N SER A 659 -11.55 29.24 -18.27
CA SER A 659 -12.64 30.09 -18.74
C SER A 659 -12.12 31.37 -19.38
N ALA A 660 -12.85 31.84 -20.41
CA ALA A 660 -12.49 33.04 -21.14
C ALA A 660 -13.74 33.69 -21.72
N GLN A 661 -13.70 35.01 -21.88
CA GLN A 661 -14.84 35.80 -22.36
C GLN A 661 -15.36 35.34 -23.74
N ILE A 662 -14.48 34.81 -24.60
CA ILE A 662 -14.87 34.27 -25.91
C ILE A 662 -15.81 33.07 -25.79
N TYR A 663 -15.68 32.27 -24.73
CA TYR A 663 -16.54 31.12 -24.44
C TYR A 663 -17.86 31.57 -23.79
N ASP A 664 -17.80 32.49 -22.83
CA ASP A 664 -18.99 33.08 -22.18
C ASP A 664 -19.93 33.75 -23.20
N GLN A 665 -19.36 34.32 -24.28
CA GLN A 665 -20.11 34.92 -25.38
C GLN A 665 -20.57 33.91 -26.44
N MET A 666 -20.30 32.61 -26.26
CA MET A 666 -20.57 31.55 -27.23
C MET A 666 -19.98 31.82 -28.63
N LYS A 667 -18.86 32.57 -28.69
CA LYS A 667 -18.11 32.87 -29.93
C LYS A 667 -17.06 31.82 -30.25
N GLY A 668 -16.51 31.16 -29.23
CA GLY A 668 -15.70 29.96 -29.40
C GLY A 668 -16.57 28.79 -29.86
N THR A 669 -16.08 27.98 -30.81
CA THR A 669 -16.77 26.75 -31.20
C THR A 669 -16.62 25.71 -30.09
N ILE A 670 -17.74 25.26 -29.54
CA ILE A 670 -17.76 24.13 -28.61
C ILE A 670 -17.28 22.88 -29.33
N ARG A 671 -16.36 22.16 -28.70
CA ARG A 671 -15.84 20.90 -29.23
C ARG A 671 -16.10 19.78 -28.24
N VAL A 672 -16.36 18.60 -28.79
CA VAL A 672 -16.41 17.35 -28.05
C VAL A 672 -15.16 16.58 -28.45
N VAL A 673 -14.34 16.18 -27.48
CA VAL A 673 -13.02 15.57 -27.71
C VAL A 673 -12.81 14.35 -26.81
N PRO A 674 -12.36 13.21 -27.37
CA PRO A 674 -12.16 12.94 -28.78
C PRO A 674 -13.51 12.83 -29.54
N ASN A 675 -13.49 13.10 -30.84
CA ASN A 675 -14.64 12.91 -31.72
C ASN A 675 -14.15 12.66 -33.16
N PRO A 676 -14.20 11.42 -33.67
CA PRO A 676 -14.84 10.26 -33.03
C PRO A 676 -14.11 9.81 -31.75
N TYR A 677 -14.87 9.34 -30.77
CA TYR A 677 -14.35 8.54 -29.67
C TYR A 677 -14.27 7.09 -30.14
N ARG A 678 -13.17 6.41 -29.84
CA ARG A 678 -12.96 4.99 -30.12
C ARG A 678 -12.38 4.30 -28.89
N LEU A 679 -13.04 3.25 -28.40
CA LEU A 679 -12.51 2.37 -27.36
C LEU A 679 -11.51 1.38 -27.98
N ASP A 680 -10.32 1.88 -28.30
CA ASP A 680 -9.17 1.09 -28.74
C ASP A 680 -7.91 1.68 -28.09
N PHE A 681 -7.35 1.00 -27.09
CA PHE A 681 -6.16 1.51 -26.38
C PHE A 681 -4.90 1.57 -27.25
N ARG A 682 -4.93 0.99 -28.46
CA ARG A 682 -3.85 1.12 -29.44
C ARG A 682 -4.04 2.35 -30.34
N ASP A 683 -5.10 3.12 -30.14
CA ASP A 683 -5.46 4.31 -30.90
C ASP A 683 -5.40 5.59 -30.04
N PRO A 684 -4.19 6.12 -29.77
CA PRO A 684 -4.00 7.28 -28.89
C PRO A 684 -4.59 8.59 -29.46
N LEU A 685 -5.11 8.58 -30.70
CA LEU A 685 -5.70 9.76 -31.34
C LEU A 685 -7.20 9.90 -31.06
N HIS A 686 -7.87 8.82 -30.65
CA HIS A 686 -9.33 8.77 -30.52
C HIS A 686 -9.80 8.39 -29.10
N MET A 687 -8.88 8.36 -28.13
CA MET A 687 -9.12 8.29 -26.68
C MET A 687 -8.05 9.06 -25.93
N TYR A 688 -8.30 9.36 -24.65
CA TYR A 688 -7.22 9.84 -23.77
C TYR A 688 -6.27 8.67 -23.47
N PRO A 689 -4.96 8.94 -23.32
CA PRO A 689 -3.96 7.90 -23.13
C PRO A 689 -4.04 7.25 -21.75
N ASP A 690 -4.72 7.89 -20.80
CA ASP A 690 -4.95 7.30 -19.49
C ASP A 690 -6.01 6.19 -19.59
N VAL A 691 -5.49 4.99 -19.61
CA VAL A 691 -6.19 3.71 -19.62
C VAL A 691 -7.24 3.57 -18.51
N ALA A 692 -7.07 4.28 -17.40
CA ALA A 692 -7.99 4.27 -16.26
C ALA A 692 -9.19 5.18 -16.38
N ASP A 693 -9.14 6.11 -17.33
CA ASP A 693 -10.31 6.88 -17.77
C ASP A 693 -10.67 6.56 -19.22
N PRO A 694 -10.86 5.27 -19.60
CA PRO A 694 -10.96 4.87 -21.01
C PRO A 694 -12.24 5.37 -21.69
N TYR A 695 -13.19 5.85 -20.88
CA TYR A 695 -14.49 6.37 -21.34
C TYR A 695 -14.54 7.90 -21.39
N LYS A 696 -13.46 8.60 -21.06
CA LYS A 696 -13.43 10.07 -20.97
C LYS A 696 -13.75 10.73 -22.30
N ILE A 697 -14.82 11.54 -22.31
CA ILE A 697 -15.14 12.48 -23.38
C ILE A 697 -15.27 13.86 -22.75
N ARG A 698 -14.63 14.87 -23.32
CA ARG A 698 -14.67 16.26 -22.82
C ARG A 698 -15.44 17.16 -23.76
N PHE A 699 -16.32 17.98 -23.19
CA PHE A 699 -16.87 19.17 -23.81
C PHE A 699 -15.96 20.34 -23.43
N ILE A 700 -15.37 21.01 -24.41
CA ILE A 700 -14.46 22.14 -24.20
C ILE A 700 -14.99 23.40 -24.89
N ASN A 701 -14.45 24.55 -24.50
CA ASN A 701 -14.89 25.89 -24.92
C ASN A 701 -16.31 26.24 -24.44
N LEU A 702 -16.70 25.72 -23.28
CA LEU A 702 -17.99 25.99 -22.65
C LEU A 702 -18.01 27.39 -22.01
N PRO A 703 -19.15 28.10 -22.03
CA PRO A 703 -19.35 29.25 -21.15
C PRO A 703 -19.36 28.78 -19.68
N LYS A 704 -19.08 29.67 -18.73
CA LYS A 704 -19.07 29.34 -17.29
C LYS A 704 -20.37 28.73 -16.77
N HIS A 705 -21.49 29.03 -17.41
CA HIS A 705 -22.81 28.49 -17.06
C HIS A 705 -23.56 28.03 -18.32
N CYS A 706 -23.79 26.73 -18.46
CA CYS A 706 -24.59 26.16 -19.55
C CYS A 706 -25.21 24.82 -19.21
N MET A 707 -26.22 24.44 -19.99
CA MET A 707 -26.80 23.10 -19.97
C MET A 707 -26.28 22.29 -21.16
N ILE A 708 -25.73 21.09 -20.89
CA ILE A 708 -25.23 20.15 -21.89
C ILE A 708 -26.25 19.01 -22.00
N ARG A 709 -26.69 18.70 -23.22
CA ARG A 709 -27.61 17.60 -23.51
C ARG A 709 -27.11 16.74 -24.66
N ILE A 710 -27.29 15.43 -24.56
CA ILE A 710 -26.93 14.47 -25.61
C ILE A 710 -28.17 13.64 -25.93
N TYR A 711 -28.43 13.48 -27.23
CA TYR A 711 -29.58 12.76 -27.76
C TYR A 711 -29.16 11.59 -28.65
N SER A 712 -29.95 10.52 -28.63
CA SER A 712 -29.84 9.41 -29.58
C SER A 712 -30.27 9.86 -30.99
N THR A 713 -30.05 9.00 -32.01
CA THR A 713 -30.56 9.23 -33.37
C THR A 713 -32.09 9.28 -33.46
N SER A 714 -32.78 8.66 -32.49
CA SER A 714 -34.25 8.68 -32.39
C SER A 714 -34.77 9.94 -31.69
N GLY A 715 -33.88 10.76 -31.11
CA GLY A 715 -34.23 11.97 -30.36
C GLY A 715 -34.44 11.74 -28.86
N ASP A 716 -34.12 10.56 -28.33
CA ASP A 716 -34.21 10.28 -26.90
C ASP A 716 -33.10 11.02 -26.15
N LEU A 717 -33.42 11.62 -25.00
CA LEU A 717 -32.42 12.24 -24.13
C LEU A 717 -31.59 11.16 -23.45
N VAL A 718 -30.28 11.20 -23.66
CA VAL A 718 -29.32 10.20 -23.19
C VAL A 718 -28.51 10.71 -22.01
N TYR A 719 -28.15 11.99 -22.01
CA TYR A 719 -27.37 12.63 -20.96
C TYR A 719 -27.78 14.10 -20.84
N GLU A 720 -27.86 14.58 -19.61
CA GLU A 720 -28.11 15.99 -19.28
C GLU A 720 -27.24 16.36 -18.08
N THR A 721 -26.53 17.48 -18.15
CA THR A 721 -25.78 18.02 -17.02
C THR A 721 -25.67 19.54 -17.11
N GLU A 722 -25.73 20.20 -15.95
CA GLU A 722 -25.49 21.63 -15.83
C GLU A 722 -24.00 21.86 -15.55
N HIS A 723 -23.34 22.58 -16.46
CA HIS A 723 -22.00 23.08 -16.23
C HIS A 723 -22.10 24.46 -15.57
N GLN A 724 -21.67 24.58 -14.31
CA GLN A 724 -21.65 25.83 -13.55
C GLN A 724 -20.28 26.02 -12.89
N LYS A 725 -19.26 26.35 -13.70
CA LYS A 725 -17.86 26.48 -13.23
C LYS A 725 -17.29 27.84 -13.59
N ALA A 726 -16.85 28.60 -12.59
CA ALA A 726 -16.36 29.97 -12.82
C ALA A 726 -15.01 30.04 -13.55
N SER A 727 -14.12 29.07 -13.30
CA SER A 727 -12.72 29.07 -13.79
C SER A 727 -12.47 28.13 -14.96
N SER A 728 -13.39 27.21 -15.25
CA SER A 728 -13.22 26.15 -16.24
C SER A 728 -14.19 26.34 -17.40
N ALA A 729 -13.71 26.16 -18.64
CA ALA A 729 -14.52 26.12 -19.85
C ALA A 729 -14.72 24.67 -20.34
N GLU A 730 -14.77 23.69 -19.41
CA GLU A 730 -14.96 22.30 -19.76
C GLU A 730 -15.72 21.42 -18.75
N SER A 731 -16.27 20.34 -19.28
CA SER A 731 -16.85 19.24 -18.51
C SER A 731 -16.48 17.91 -19.16
N ALA A 732 -16.14 16.91 -18.34
CA ALA A 732 -15.96 15.54 -18.79
C ALA A 732 -17.26 14.74 -18.61
N TRP A 733 -17.43 13.71 -19.45
CA TRP A 733 -18.52 12.76 -19.41
C TRP A 733 -17.95 11.36 -19.67
N ARG A 734 -18.23 10.42 -18.76
CA ARG A 734 -17.76 9.01 -18.82
C ARG A 734 -18.80 8.07 -19.42
N GLN A 735 -19.60 8.62 -20.34
CA GLN A 735 -20.58 7.90 -21.15
C GLN A 735 -21.78 7.31 -20.39
N SER A 736 -21.93 7.63 -19.10
CA SER A 736 -23.09 7.24 -18.28
C SER A 736 -24.40 7.80 -18.85
N THR A 737 -25.45 6.98 -18.89
CA THR A 737 -26.79 7.42 -19.31
C THR A 737 -27.55 8.09 -18.17
N ILE A 738 -28.49 8.97 -18.49
CA ILE A 738 -29.36 9.69 -17.53
C ILE A 738 -30.19 8.75 -16.64
N THR A 739 -30.46 7.54 -17.11
CA THR A 739 -31.16 6.49 -16.35
C THR A 739 -30.24 5.70 -15.43
N PHE A 740 -28.93 5.94 -15.47
CA PHE A 740 -27.90 5.15 -14.79
C PHE A 740 -27.96 3.65 -15.09
N SER A 741 -28.59 3.26 -16.21
CA SER A 741 -28.71 1.86 -16.63
C SER A 741 -27.45 1.31 -17.29
N GLY A 742 -26.40 2.13 -17.41
CA GLY A 742 -25.12 1.75 -17.99
C GLY A 742 -24.48 2.89 -18.78
N ARG A 743 -23.60 2.53 -19.71
CA ARG A 743 -22.95 3.45 -20.65
C ARG A 743 -23.62 3.41 -22.02
N ILE A 744 -23.49 4.48 -22.80
CA ILE A 744 -23.93 4.52 -24.20
C ILE A 744 -23.26 3.44 -25.06
N VAL A 745 -23.85 3.08 -26.20
CA VAL A 745 -23.31 2.06 -27.12
C VAL A 745 -22.65 2.71 -28.34
N SER A 746 -22.02 1.91 -29.21
CA SER A 746 -21.51 2.40 -30.49
C SER A 746 -22.62 3.05 -31.32
N GLY A 747 -22.37 4.24 -31.86
CA GLY A 747 -23.37 4.97 -32.62
C GLY A 747 -23.06 6.44 -32.83
N ILE A 748 -24.00 7.12 -33.48
CA ILE A 748 -23.99 8.56 -33.66
C ILE A 748 -24.94 9.20 -32.65
N TYR A 749 -24.47 10.23 -31.98
CA TYR A 749 -25.22 11.00 -31.00
C TYR A 749 -25.22 12.48 -31.40
N PHE A 750 -26.22 13.21 -30.94
CA PHE A 750 -26.35 14.66 -31.17
C PHE A 750 -26.23 15.39 -29.86
N TRP A 751 -25.28 16.32 -29.76
CA TRP A 751 -25.12 17.14 -28.57
C TRP A 751 -25.67 18.54 -28.80
N VAL A 752 -26.20 19.12 -27.73
CA VAL A 752 -26.72 20.49 -27.68
C VAL A 752 -26.19 21.14 -26.41
N VAL A 753 -25.56 22.30 -26.55
CA VAL A 753 -25.18 23.14 -25.41
C VAL A 753 -25.95 24.45 -25.49
N GLU A 754 -26.70 24.74 -24.45
CA GLU A 754 -27.46 25.96 -24.26
C GLU A 754 -26.79 26.81 -23.19
N SER A 755 -26.39 28.03 -23.55
CA SER A 755 -25.79 28.95 -22.59
C SER A 755 -26.83 29.46 -21.60
N LEU A 756 -26.48 29.39 -20.32
CA LEU A 756 -27.20 30.01 -19.20
C LEU A 756 -26.42 31.22 -18.66
N ASP A 757 -25.23 31.50 -19.21
CA ASP A 757 -24.41 32.65 -18.84
C ASP A 757 -25.09 33.97 -19.27
N PRO A 758 -25.10 35.01 -18.43
CA PRO A 758 -25.71 36.30 -18.77
C PRO A 758 -25.23 36.93 -20.09
N GLN A 759 -24.00 36.65 -20.54
CA GLN A 759 -23.45 37.22 -21.77
C GLN A 759 -23.99 36.58 -23.05
N SER A 760 -24.56 35.38 -22.97
CA SER A 760 -25.06 34.65 -24.14
C SER A 760 -26.31 33.81 -23.88
N SER A 761 -27.03 34.10 -22.80
CA SER A 761 -28.22 33.36 -22.34
C SER A 761 -29.17 32.97 -23.48
N GLY A 762 -29.52 31.69 -23.55
CA GLY A 762 -30.40 31.11 -24.57
C GLY A 762 -29.74 30.87 -25.93
N THR A 763 -28.46 31.22 -26.10
CA THR A 763 -27.70 30.88 -27.31
C THR A 763 -27.36 29.39 -27.30
N ILE A 764 -27.52 28.73 -28.45
CA ILE A 764 -27.31 27.29 -28.59
C ILE A 764 -26.20 27.01 -29.61
N GLN A 765 -25.29 26.11 -29.27
CA GLN A 765 -24.46 25.40 -30.23
C GLN A 765 -24.80 23.91 -30.18
N LYS A 766 -24.66 23.23 -31.31
CA LYS A 766 -24.99 21.81 -31.44
C LYS A 766 -24.05 21.14 -32.44
N GLY A 767 -23.92 19.83 -32.33
CA GLY A 767 -23.12 19.05 -33.24
C GLY A 767 -23.37 17.55 -33.10
N THR A 768 -22.46 16.79 -33.67
CA THR A 768 -22.52 15.33 -33.70
C THR A 768 -21.36 14.76 -32.90
N LEU A 769 -21.57 13.64 -32.24
CA LEU A 769 -20.56 12.83 -31.56
C LEU A 769 -20.64 11.41 -32.13
N ALA A 770 -19.52 10.87 -32.58
CA ALA A 770 -19.41 9.48 -32.99
C ALA A 770 -18.71 8.67 -31.89
N VAL A 771 -19.29 7.52 -31.52
CA VAL A 771 -18.75 6.60 -30.51
C VAL A 771 -18.59 5.23 -31.15
N VAL A 772 -17.38 4.67 -31.03
CA VAL A 772 -17.02 3.33 -31.52
C VAL A 772 -16.49 2.54 -30.33
N LYS A 773 -17.10 1.40 -30.02
CA LYS A 773 -16.70 0.47 -28.96
C LYS A 773 -16.37 -0.90 -29.53
#